data_AF-A0A8S3YKV2-F1
#
_entry.id   AF-A0A8S3YKV2-F1
#
_cell.length_a   1.000
_cell.length_b   1.000
_cell.length_c   1.000
_cell.angle_alpha   90.00
_cell.angle_beta   90.00
_cell.angle_gamma   90.00
#
_symmetry.space_group_name_H-M   'P 1'
#
loop_
_entity.id
_entity.type
_entity.pdbx_description
1 polymer ?
#
loop_
_entity_poly.entity_id
_entity_poly.type
_entity_poly.pdbx_seq_one_letter_code
_entity_poly.pdbx_strand_id
1 'polypeptide(L)'
;IRNEENKERSLEETFRKTVESTQKEKYALNRKVAQLTADLEVVKSEKLHAVSRQKILEERIRTLEKEVSNKMVKFDGLVKEVEDSADRLMRYEAQTSHQRRELEFKHQEIENVRRELRELWLAHNQLTEHSGQQADLIRQLQSLQQDTQTMLKNQEDAFCMENSSLQKMFTDVSTRYESAKRTEADLRQQILELKKSLMDKDDIISSLQSQQESVYPSCKHESENRQFGGQLHYSGSFLDILQAVDEAEKQKNAISRTRGRSLNRLFDLDNRNSPDIDMKRTRSLSPPTKDTEPRLEPCDVRKVAQLQKAYDLKVRQLEEMRRAHDKRLQRFQNLQASYRLVREELKSLEFSRGVRPKKPKRADPRSLQKENSDQVWNELAYLKAENRTLQVDTVSLQEEVDLLRVQACHDVAAVHELKMALQSQKEEYEFQLRSLCRKSRDKRETDKQLSLLKSQVHSKTVHIEKLERDIMRAVSQRDDLIQEKSKIISGLTSTQQEASKYRMELADMKHQLQSLRHKLEDVRQKSHDAKVAQDNRNAFYGSDDLVSAVASSLMTKNRRKNHKVPAQQTPLSHSAEDTSGLDNGSDEEWEEVCEPGNSESESQPSSLGKTIAKHSRVKIHRVKGLQPDILNKKTKPHRIPIHRPVRTTANKRISERAAGHTKLPLWISCPVDHGAQREFATSPIAFINPTSSSLSPLTSQPAAFTTTPPPPCLTSAASTNHSARRTAESRSMAALRQRMSRLQQQVSVLKKAKASAAQSEESLRETVDKLKVELSSAYGRLKAAKQHIQKLQVDLEKLQTEKQVLDDGSSSNKADTKTEVSADVQEIKILEAKLKVALNEASKQSVAMKAVKTENESLHDQVKTLHDRINHLERDITQKRNLLESQRVKLKQVQDVSKADAENLEDLQTKQKLLTDTNNKMKVQLESLKNRLTAIMKEKKQYEEKLIKVSLELDLKTKQLQEACTQRVSLETALADLEASAKHQLHGLASQSEAAIDVAREKLFESQTRLTQFYTVLKILTSELLSRVDDARLKFKEVKMAEEQTPREGDLSLQKAQDRARDILNLSYSDLEDIMSADGDRDCQESLSEENKKLDKRWLQKCEKLLDRKGDFVQPLVNLLLQKIDERADLLLKLSS
;
A
#
# COMPACT_ATOMS: atom_id res chain seq x y z
N ILE A 1 36.35 -58.91 -137.78
CA ILE A 1 37.43 -59.03 -136.78
C ILE A 1 38.15 -57.68 -136.54
N ARG A 2 39.10 -57.21 -137.37
CA ARG A 2 39.91 -55.99 -137.08
C ARG A 2 39.13 -54.69 -136.79
N ASN A 3 37.96 -54.50 -137.40
CA ASN A 3 37.10 -53.33 -137.15
C ASN A 3 36.20 -53.49 -135.91
N GLU A 4 36.10 -54.68 -135.33
CA GLU A 4 35.63 -54.89 -133.96
C GLU A 4 36.77 -54.62 -132.97
N GLU A 5 37.96 -55.23 -133.13
CA GLU A 5 39.11 -55.11 -132.19
C GLU A 5 39.46 -53.65 -131.78
N ASN A 6 39.47 -52.71 -132.72
CA ASN A 6 39.78 -51.31 -132.41
C ASN A 6 38.59 -50.54 -131.80
N LYS A 7 37.34 -50.96 -132.09
CA LYS A 7 36.15 -50.44 -131.39
C LYS A 7 36.11 -50.97 -129.96
N GLU A 8 36.41 -52.26 -129.79
CA GLU A 8 36.53 -52.98 -128.53
C GLU A 8 37.55 -52.30 -127.61
N ARG A 9 38.76 -51.99 -128.09
CA ARG A 9 39.75 -51.21 -127.30
C ARG A 9 39.30 -49.79 -126.93
N SER A 10 38.59 -49.09 -127.83
CA SER A 10 38.07 -47.74 -127.54
C SER A 10 36.92 -47.76 -126.53
N LEU A 11 36.05 -48.77 -126.63
CA LEU A 11 35.05 -49.09 -125.62
C LEU A 11 35.73 -49.46 -124.29
N GLU A 12 36.75 -50.31 -124.30
CA GLU A 12 37.48 -50.74 -123.10
C GLU A 12 38.19 -49.58 -122.40
N GLU A 13 38.81 -48.64 -123.13
CA GLU A 13 39.41 -47.45 -122.51
C GLU A 13 38.36 -46.42 -122.02
N THR A 14 37.22 -46.28 -122.69
CA THR A 14 36.12 -45.44 -122.18
C THR A 14 35.42 -46.08 -120.98
N PHE A 15 35.27 -47.41 -120.95
CA PHE A 15 34.89 -48.17 -119.75
C PHE A 15 35.92 -47.97 -118.64
N ARG A 16 37.23 -48.10 -118.90
CA ARG A 16 38.30 -47.88 -117.90
C ARG A 16 38.22 -46.48 -117.29
N LYS A 17 38.10 -45.43 -118.11
CA LYS A 17 37.95 -44.04 -117.62
C LYS A 17 36.65 -43.82 -116.84
N THR A 18 35.57 -44.50 -117.22
CA THR A 18 34.30 -44.49 -116.48
C THR A 18 34.44 -45.19 -115.13
N VAL A 19 35.14 -46.34 -115.08
CA VAL A 19 35.47 -47.07 -113.84
C VAL A 19 36.40 -46.26 -112.94
N GLU A 20 37.41 -45.59 -113.49
CA GLU A 20 38.28 -44.69 -112.71
C GLU A 20 37.53 -43.47 -112.16
N SER A 21 36.63 -42.88 -112.95
CA SER A 21 35.81 -41.73 -112.51
C SER A 21 34.85 -42.14 -111.40
N THR A 22 34.08 -43.21 -111.60
CA THR A 22 33.16 -43.75 -110.59
C THR A 22 33.89 -44.28 -109.35
N GLN A 23 35.12 -44.80 -109.48
CA GLN A 23 35.94 -45.18 -108.32
C GLN A 23 36.48 -43.94 -107.57
N LYS A 24 36.85 -42.85 -108.26
CA LYS A 24 37.21 -41.56 -107.63
C LYS A 24 36.01 -40.93 -106.91
N GLU A 25 34.84 -40.94 -107.54
CA GLU A 25 33.58 -40.51 -106.96
C GLU A 25 33.22 -41.36 -105.73
N LYS A 26 33.32 -42.69 -105.82
CA LYS A 26 33.15 -43.62 -104.70
C LYS A 26 34.13 -43.36 -103.55
N TYR A 27 35.39 -43.00 -103.82
CA TYR A 27 36.32 -42.57 -102.76
C TYR A 27 35.91 -41.23 -102.13
N ALA A 28 35.45 -40.26 -102.92
CA ALA A 28 34.96 -38.98 -102.41
C ALA A 28 33.67 -39.14 -101.57
N LEU A 29 32.73 -39.97 -102.04
CA LEU A 29 31.52 -40.36 -101.32
C LEU A 29 31.86 -41.12 -100.04
N ASN A 30 32.76 -42.11 -100.07
CA ASN A 30 33.24 -42.82 -98.87
C ASN A 30 33.88 -41.85 -97.86
N ARG A 31 34.68 -40.88 -98.31
CA ARG A 31 35.24 -39.84 -97.42
C ARG A 31 34.15 -38.93 -96.83
N LYS A 32 33.13 -38.57 -97.62
CA LYS A 32 31.97 -37.80 -97.14
C LYS A 32 31.12 -38.58 -96.14
N VAL A 33 30.90 -39.87 -96.37
CA VAL A 33 30.21 -40.79 -95.44
C VAL A 33 31.02 -40.94 -94.15
N ALA A 34 32.35 -41.10 -94.22
CA ALA A 34 33.21 -41.15 -93.05
C ALA A 34 33.16 -39.85 -92.23
N GLN A 35 33.22 -38.69 -92.89
CA GLN A 35 33.09 -37.38 -92.24
C GLN A 35 31.72 -37.23 -91.56
N LEU A 36 30.62 -37.46 -92.29
CA LEU A 36 29.27 -37.40 -91.74
C LEU A 36 29.05 -38.39 -90.59
N THR A 37 29.72 -39.54 -90.59
CA THR A 37 29.69 -40.50 -89.48
C THR A 37 30.42 -39.96 -88.25
N ALA A 38 31.58 -39.30 -88.44
CA ALA A 38 32.32 -38.66 -87.36
C ALA A 38 31.54 -37.46 -86.77
N ASP A 39 31.00 -36.58 -87.62
CA ASP A 39 30.19 -35.43 -87.20
C ASP A 39 28.95 -35.88 -86.41
N LEU A 40 28.28 -36.95 -86.86
CA LEU A 40 27.14 -37.55 -86.19
C LEU A 40 27.54 -38.16 -84.82
N GLU A 41 28.74 -38.72 -84.69
CA GLU A 41 29.25 -39.21 -83.41
C GLU A 41 29.63 -38.08 -82.43
N VAL A 42 30.17 -36.97 -82.93
CA VAL A 42 30.37 -35.74 -82.14
C VAL A 42 29.01 -35.25 -81.62
N VAL A 43 28.02 -35.06 -82.50
CA VAL A 43 26.67 -34.60 -82.12
C VAL A 43 25.96 -35.56 -81.16
N LYS A 44 26.16 -36.89 -81.28
CA LYS A 44 25.72 -37.87 -80.27
C LYS A 44 26.38 -37.60 -78.91
N SER A 45 27.69 -37.40 -78.88
CA SER A 45 28.44 -37.19 -77.63
C SER A 45 28.03 -35.88 -76.93
N GLU A 46 27.82 -34.80 -77.70
CA GLU A 46 27.31 -33.52 -77.23
C GLU A 46 25.88 -33.65 -76.70
N LYS A 47 25.01 -34.37 -77.40
CA LYS A 47 23.63 -34.68 -76.95
C LYS A 47 23.64 -35.47 -75.63
N LEU A 48 24.51 -36.46 -75.49
CA LEU A 48 24.67 -37.24 -74.25
C LEU A 48 25.21 -36.38 -73.09
N HIS A 49 26.14 -35.47 -73.36
CA HIS A 49 26.62 -34.49 -72.38
C HIS A 49 25.51 -33.50 -71.98
N ALA A 50 24.74 -32.97 -72.93
CA ALA A 50 23.63 -32.06 -72.68
C ALA A 50 22.53 -32.71 -71.81
N VAL A 51 22.13 -33.95 -72.14
CA VAL A 51 21.19 -34.74 -71.31
C VAL A 51 21.75 -35.04 -69.92
N SER A 52 23.06 -35.24 -69.79
CA SER A 52 23.70 -35.46 -68.48
C SER A 52 23.71 -34.18 -67.65
N ARG A 53 24.02 -33.02 -68.25
CA ARG A 53 23.91 -31.71 -67.61
C ARG A 53 22.47 -31.37 -67.22
N GLN A 54 21.49 -31.71 -68.06
CA GLN A 54 20.07 -31.55 -67.75
C GLN A 54 19.68 -32.33 -66.49
N LYS A 55 20.04 -33.62 -66.39
CA LYS A 55 19.76 -34.44 -65.19
C LYS A 55 20.34 -33.84 -63.90
N ILE A 56 21.57 -33.32 -63.96
CA ILE A 56 22.23 -32.65 -62.81
C ILE A 56 21.46 -31.37 -62.41
N LEU A 57 20.98 -30.59 -63.38
CA LEU A 57 20.18 -29.40 -63.11
C LEU A 57 18.80 -29.74 -62.54
N GLU A 58 18.11 -30.75 -63.08
CA GLU A 58 16.85 -31.25 -62.53
C GLU A 58 17.02 -31.80 -61.11
N GLU A 59 18.11 -32.52 -60.82
CA GLU A 59 18.42 -32.97 -59.47
C GLU A 59 18.70 -31.80 -58.53
N ARG A 60 19.42 -30.76 -58.99
CA ARG A 60 19.63 -29.56 -58.17
C ARG A 60 18.32 -28.82 -57.91
N ILE A 61 17.45 -28.66 -58.91
CA ILE A 61 16.10 -28.10 -58.76
C ILE A 61 15.32 -28.92 -57.72
N ARG A 62 15.24 -30.24 -57.87
CA ARG A 62 14.59 -31.15 -56.90
C ARG A 62 15.15 -31.05 -55.47
N THR A 63 16.45 -30.78 -55.29
CA THR A 63 17.00 -30.50 -53.96
C THR A 63 16.57 -29.13 -53.42
N LEU A 64 16.56 -28.08 -54.25
CA LEU A 64 16.15 -26.73 -53.85
C LEU A 64 14.66 -26.64 -53.53
N GLU A 65 13.81 -27.27 -54.33
CA GLU A 65 12.37 -27.44 -54.04
C GLU A 65 12.17 -28.10 -52.67
N LYS A 66 12.87 -29.22 -52.42
CA LYS A 66 12.82 -29.91 -51.13
C LYS A 66 13.37 -29.05 -49.98
N GLU A 67 14.43 -28.27 -50.19
CA GLU A 67 14.94 -27.30 -49.21
C GLU A 67 13.92 -26.20 -48.91
N VAL A 68 13.19 -25.69 -49.91
CA VAL A 68 12.12 -24.68 -49.75
C VAL A 68 10.91 -25.26 -49.02
N SER A 69 10.39 -26.42 -49.43
CA SER A 69 9.29 -27.09 -48.71
C SER A 69 9.65 -27.40 -47.25
N ASN A 70 10.88 -27.84 -46.98
CA ASN A 70 11.38 -28.05 -45.62
C ASN A 70 11.51 -26.74 -44.81
N LYS A 71 11.72 -25.60 -45.47
CA LYS A 71 11.73 -24.27 -44.81
C LYS A 71 10.30 -23.77 -44.55
N MET A 72 9.36 -23.95 -45.50
CA MET A 72 7.94 -23.64 -45.31
C MET A 72 7.35 -24.42 -44.12
N VAL A 73 7.52 -25.75 -44.06
CA VAL A 73 7.00 -26.58 -42.95
C VAL A 73 7.59 -26.16 -41.59
N LYS A 74 8.82 -25.64 -41.55
CA LYS A 74 9.41 -25.06 -40.33
C LYS A 74 8.83 -23.68 -40.00
N PHE A 75 8.57 -22.86 -41.01
CA PHE A 75 7.91 -21.56 -40.84
C PHE A 75 6.48 -21.73 -40.32
N ASP A 76 5.69 -22.65 -40.89
CA ASP A 76 4.35 -23.01 -40.42
C ASP A 76 4.35 -23.51 -38.96
N GLY A 77 5.42 -24.22 -38.56
CA GLY A 77 5.64 -24.61 -37.17
C GLY A 77 5.89 -23.43 -36.25
N LEU A 78 6.75 -22.50 -36.64
CA LEU A 78 7.04 -21.27 -35.88
C LEU A 78 5.83 -20.33 -35.82
N VAL A 79 5.05 -20.20 -36.89
CA VAL A 79 3.78 -19.44 -36.89
C VAL A 79 2.83 -20.02 -35.86
N LYS A 80 2.64 -21.35 -35.85
CA LYS A 80 1.81 -22.01 -34.83
C LYS A 80 2.35 -21.83 -33.42
N GLU A 81 3.67 -21.94 -33.19
CA GLU A 81 4.25 -21.65 -31.87
C GLU A 81 4.00 -20.20 -31.41
N VAL A 82 3.99 -19.23 -32.33
CA VAL A 82 3.65 -17.83 -32.08
C VAL A 82 2.16 -17.65 -31.81
N GLU A 83 1.27 -18.21 -32.62
CA GLU A 83 -0.20 -18.21 -32.40
C GLU A 83 -0.53 -18.77 -31.02
N ASP A 84 -0.01 -19.96 -30.72
CA ASP A 84 -0.15 -20.68 -29.46
C ASP A 84 0.45 -19.89 -28.27
N SER A 85 1.44 -19.02 -28.51
CA SER A 85 1.97 -18.08 -27.52
C SER A 85 1.08 -16.85 -27.29
N ALA A 86 0.50 -16.28 -28.35
CA ALA A 86 -0.45 -15.18 -28.27
C ALA A 86 -1.73 -15.64 -27.54
N ASP A 87 -2.16 -16.87 -27.81
CA ASP A 87 -3.33 -17.50 -27.19
C ASP A 87 -3.10 -17.82 -25.70
N ARG A 88 -1.85 -18.09 -25.30
CA ARG A 88 -1.43 -18.13 -23.88
C ARG A 88 -1.41 -16.73 -23.25
N LEU A 89 -0.89 -15.72 -23.96
CA LEU A 89 -0.84 -14.34 -23.47
C LEU A 89 -2.24 -13.75 -23.25
N MET A 90 -3.18 -13.90 -24.21
CA MET A 90 -4.57 -13.47 -24.05
C MET A 90 -5.26 -14.14 -22.85
N ARG A 91 -4.96 -15.42 -22.58
CA ARG A 91 -5.47 -16.11 -21.37
C ARG A 91 -4.91 -15.52 -20.08
N TYR A 92 -3.63 -15.18 -20.03
CA TYR A 92 -3.04 -14.49 -18.87
C TYR A 92 -3.53 -13.04 -18.72
N GLU A 93 -3.77 -12.32 -19.82
CA GLU A 93 -4.35 -10.98 -19.81
C GLU A 93 -5.80 -11.00 -19.31
N ALA A 94 -6.63 -11.93 -19.80
CA ALA A 94 -8.00 -12.12 -19.32
C ALA A 94 -8.03 -12.49 -17.82
N GLN A 95 -7.11 -13.35 -17.36
CA GLN A 95 -6.95 -13.68 -15.95
C GLN A 95 -6.54 -12.44 -15.11
N THR A 96 -5.59 -11.63 -15.61
CA THR A 96 -5.12 -10.42 -14.95
C THR A 96 -6.21 -9.34 -14.90
N SER A 97 -7.01 -9.20 -15.96
CA SER A 97 -8.21 -8.36 -16.02
C SER A 97 -9.27 -8.80 -15.01
N HIS A 98 -9.48 -10.12 -14.86
CA HIS A 98 -10.41 -10.64 -13.86
C HIS A 98 -9.93 -10.37 -12.43
N GLN A 99 -8.66 -10.63 -12.14
CA GLN A 99 -8.06 -10.36 -10.82
C GLN A 99 -8.06 -8.86 -10.49
N ARG A 100 -7.85 -7.99 -11.48
CA ARG A 100 -7.96 -6.53 -11.29
C ARG A 100 -9.37 -6.12 -10.86
N ARG A 101 -10.40 -6.59 -11.56
CA ARG A 101 -11.81 -6.33 -11.21
C ARG A 101 -12.22 -6.93 -9.86
N GLU A 102 -11.65 -8.08 -9.48
CA GLU A 102 -11.86 -8.68 -8.15
C GLU A 102 -11.20 -7.84 -7.04
N LEU A 103 -10.03 -7.25 -7.29
CA LEU A 103 -9.35 -6.32 -6.38
C LEU A 103 -10.08 -4.97 -6.28
N GLU A 104 -10.57 -4.43 -7.39
CA GLU A 104 -11.40 -3.21 -7.44
C GLU A 104 -12.69 -3.40 -6.60
N PHE A 105 -13.38 -4.54 -6.77
CA PHE A 105 -14.55 -4.90 -5.96
C PHE A 105 -14.22 -4.99 -4.47
N LYS A 106 -13.17 -5.73 -4.09
CA LYS A 106 -12.73 -5.85 -2.68
C LYS A 106 -12.27 -4.53 -2.08
N HIS A 107 -11.69 -3.64 -2.89
CA HIS A 107 -11.34 -2.29 -2.44
C HIS A 107 -12.60 -1.46 -2.14
N GLN A 108 -13.63 -1.57 -2.99
CA GLN A 108 -14.92 -0.92 -2.75
C GLN A 108 -15.66 -1.47 -1.51
N GLU A 109 -15.57 -2.78 -1.23
CA GLU A 109 -16.04 -3.38 0.02
C GLU A 109 -15.30 -2.80 1.23
N ILE A 110 -13.97 -2.71 1.17
CA ILE A 110 -13.14 -2.13 2.25
C ILE A 110 -13.49 -0.66 2.48
N GLU A 111 -13.72 0.14 1.43
CA GLU A 111 -14.15 1.54 1.59
C GLU A 111 -15.58 1.70 2.13
N ASN A 112 -16.47 0.73 1.88
CA ASN A 112 -17.79 0.69 2.51
C ASN A 112 -17.68 0.40 4.01
N VAL A 113 -16.92 -0.63 4.40
CA VAL A 113 -16.66 -0.95 5.83
C VAL A 113 -15.93 0.21 6.54
N ARG A 114 -15.01 0.91 5.86
CA ARG A 114 -14.39 2.16 6.36
C ARG A 114 -15.36 3.32 6.50
N ARG A 115 -16.49 3.33 5.77
CA ARG A 115 -17.55 4.33 5.94
C ARG A 115 -18.44 3.97 7.13
N GLU A 116 -18.92 2.73 7.18
CA GLU A 116 -19.72 2.19 8.30
C GLU A 116 -18.99 2.34 9.64
N LEU A 117 -17.68 2.07 9.70
CA LEU A 117 -16.87 2.25 10.91
C LEU A 117 -16.77 3.72 11.34
N ARG A 118 -16.72 4.67 10.41
CA ARG A 118 -16.73 6.11 10.72
C ARG A 118 -18.10 6.56 11.22
N GLU A 119 -19.18 6.09 10.60
CA GLU A 119 -20.56 6.38 11.01
C GLU A 119 -20.83 5.83 12.42
N LEU A 120 -20.41 4.60 12.72
CA LEU A 120 -20.48 4.00 14.06
C LEU A 120 -19.62 4.74 15.09
N TRP A 121 -18.43 5.22 14.72
CA TRP A 121 -17.58 6.00 15.62
C TRP A 121 -18.17 7.38 15.94
N LEU A 122 -18.74 8.06 14.94
CA LEU A 122 -19.46 9.33 15.15
C LEU A 122 -20.68 9.14 16.07
N ALA A 123 -21.47 8.09 15.84
CA ALA A 123 -22.61 7.76 16.71
C ALA A 123 -22.18 7.39 18.15
N HIS A 124 -21.04 6.72 18.32
CA HIS A 124 -20.49 6.42 19.64
C HIS A 124 -20.02 7.69 20.38
N ASN A 125 -19.38 8.62 19.69
CA ASN A 125 -18.98 9.91 20.26
C ASN A 125 -20.21 10.72 20.70
N GLN A 126 -21.23 10.83 19.85
CA GLN A 126 -22.50 11.51 20.19
C GLN A 126 -23.18 10.90 21.41
N LEU A 127 -23.24 9.56 21.50
CA LEU A 127 -23.76 8.87 22.69
C LEU A 127 -22.91 9.13 23.95
N THR A 128 -21.60 9.31 23.79
CA THR A 128 -20.67 9.64 24.88
C THR A 128 -20.86 11.08 25.35
N GLU A 129 -21.05 12.04 24.43
CA GLU A 129 -21.40 13.43 24.72
C GLU A 129 -22.74 13.52 25.46
N HIS A 130 -23.77 12.79 25.00
CA HIS A 130 -25.05 12.71 25.70
C HIS A 130 -24.94 12.05 27.09
N SER A 131 -24.06 11.05 27.25
CA SER A 131 -23.77 10.48 28.58
C SER A 131 -23.05 11.47 29.50
N GLY A 132 -22.21 12.36 28.96
CA GLY A 132 -21.60 13.47 29.70
C GLY A 132 -22.65 14.50 30.15
N GLN A 133 -23.50 14.94 29.22
CA GLN A 133 -24.63 15.84 29.51
C GLN A 133 -25.56 15.29 30.60
N GLN A 134 -25.83 13.97 30.58
CA GLN A 134 -26.61 13.30 31.64
C GLN A 134 -25.86 13.28 32.98
N ALA A 135 -24.55 13.04 32.99
CA ALA A 135 -23.76 13.07 34.22
C ALA A 135 -23.70 14.48 34.85
N ASP A 136 -23.61 15.53 34.03
CA ASP A 136 -23.62 16.92 34.50
C ASP A 136 -25.00 17.36 35.01
N LEU A 137 -26.09 16.93 34.36
CA LEU A 137 -27.44 17.12 34.89
C LEU A 137 -27.63 16.43 36.24
N ILE A 138 -27.11 15.21 36.41
CA ILE A 138 -27.14 14.48 37.69
C ILE A 138 -26.34 15.25 38.77
N ARG A 139 -25.16 15.80 38.44
CA ARG A 139 -24.38 16.63 39.36
C ARG A 139 -25.13 17.90 39.79
N GLN A 140 -25.79 18.58 38.85
CA GLN A 140 -26.60 19.77 39.14
C GLN A 140 -27.78 19.45 40.07
N LEU A 141 -28.50 18.35 39.81
CA LEU A 141 -29.59 17.88 40.66
C LEU A 141 -29.08 17.46 42.06
N GLN A 142 -27.91 16.83 42.15
CA GLN A 142 -27.28 16.47 43.42
C GLN A 142 -26.85 17.70 44.23
N SER A 143 -26.26 18.72 43.60
CA SER A 143 -25.96 19.99 44.26
C SER A 143 -27.25 20.63 44.78
N LEU A 144 -28.25 20.83 43.92
CA LEU A 144 -29.52 21.44 44.31
C LEU A 144 -30.23 20.68 45.43
N GLN A 145 -30.14 19.35 45.46
CA GLN A 145 -30.64 18.53 46.56
C GLN A 145 -29.85 18.75 47.86
N GLN A 146 -28.52 18.82 47.80
CA GLN A 146 -27.67 19.11 48.95
C GLN A 146 -27.87 20.54 49.48
N ASP A 147 -28.01 21.52 48.59
CA ASP A 147 -28.30 22.92 48.91
C ASP A 147 -29.68 23.04 49.59
N THR A 148 -30.69 22.34 49.06
CA THR A 148 -32.03 22.27 49.67
C THR A 148 -31.99 21.60 51.03
N GLN A 149 -31.26 20.49 51.19
CA GLN A 149 -31.12 19.80 52.48
C GLN A 149 -30.36 20.65 53.51
N THR A 150 -29.35 21.40 53.07
CA THR A 150 -28.60 22.33 53.93
C THR A 150 -29.46 23.52 54.35
N MET A 151 -30.27 24.07 53.44
CA MET A 151 -31.24 25.13 53.73
C MET A 151 -32.30 24.66 54.74
N LEU A 152 -32.86 23.46 54.57
CA LEU A 152 -33.80 22.86 55.52
C LEU A 152 -33.14 22.67 56.90
N LYS A 153 -31.94 22.10 56.96
CA LYS A 153 -31.21 21.94 58.23
C LYS A 153 -30.93 23.28 58.91
N ASN A 154 -30.55 24.31 58.15
CA ASN A 154 -30.34 25.65 58.70
C ASN A 154 -31.63 26.27 59.27
N GLN A 155 -32.80 25.94 58.70
CA GLN A 155 -34.11 26.31 59.28
C GLN A 155 -34.42 25.49 60.54
N GLU A 156 -34.18 24.17 60.54
CA GLU A 156 -34.32 23.31 61.73
C GLU A 156 -33.44 23.81 62.89
N ASP A 157 -32.15 24.08 62.64
CA ASP A 157 -31.21 24.62 63.62
C ASP A 157 -31.66 26.01 64.12
N ALA A 158 -32.22 26.86 63.25
CA ALA A 158 -32.78 28.16 63.65
C ALA A 158 -34.03 28.03 64.55
N PHE A 159 -34.98 27.15 64.22
CA PHE A 159 -36.14 26.86 65.07
C PHE A 159 -35.73 26.22 66.40
N CYS A 160 -34.69 25.37 66.41
CA CYS A 160 -34.13 24.83 67.64
C CYS A 160 -33.50 25.92 68.53
N MET A 161 -32.81 26.92 67.95
CA MET A 161 -32.31 28.09 68.69
C MET A 161 -33.46 28.97 69.23
N GLU A 162 -34.49 29.25 68.43
CA GLU A 162 -35.65 30.03 68.86
C GLU A 162 -36.40 29.32 70.01
N ASN A 163 -36.72 28.04 69.86
CA ASN A 163 -37.37 27.25 70.90
C ASN A 163 -36.53 27.20 72.19
N SER A 164 -35.19 27.07 72.07
CA SER A 164 -34.28 27.14 73.22
C SER A 164 -34.26 28.52 73.89
N SER A 165 -34.47 29.59 73.12
CA SER A 165 -34.58 30.97 73.63
C SER A 165 -35.92 31.19 74.36
N LEU A 166 -37.03 30.76 73.75
CA LEU A 166 -38.36 30.79 74.37
C LEU A 166 -38.42 29.97 75.66
N GLN A 167 -37.80 28.78 75.67
CA GLN A 167 -37.68 27.96 76.88
C GLN A 167 -36.88 28.66 77.99
N LYS A 168 -35.76 29.33 77.65
CA LYS A 168 -35.00 30.16 78.62
C LYS A 168 -35.84 31.30 79.17
N MET A 169 -36.54 32.05 78.32
CA MET A 169 -37.45 33.12 78.73
C MET A 169 -38.56 32.61 79.65
N PHE A 170 -39.17 31.47 79.34
CA PHE A 170 -40.16 30.83 80.22
C PHE A 170 -39.58 30.44 81.58
N THR A 171 -38.35 29.90 81.63
CA THR A 171 -37.69 29.59 82.91
C THR A 171 -37.36 30.84 83.72
N ASP A 172 -36.87 31.92 83.10
CA ASP A 172 -36.62 33.19 83.78
C ASP A 172 -37.91 33.75 84.40
N VAL A 173 -38.98 33.91 83.61
CA VAL A 173 -40.31 34.32 84.09
C VAL A 173 -40.81 33.43 85.23
N SER A 174 -40.63 32.10 85.13
CA SER A 174 -41.01 31.16 86.19
C SER A 174 -40.21 31.36 87.48
N THR A 175 -38.89 31.60 87.39
CA THR A 175 -38.05 31.88 88.58
C THR A 175 -38.38 33.22 89.22
N ARG A 176 -38.67 34.26 88.42
CA ARG A 176 -39.15 35.56 88.93
C ARG A 176 -40.50 35.43 89.64
N TYR A 177 -41.43 34.65 89.07
CA TYR A 177 -42.72 34.35 89.69
C TYR A 177 -42.57 33.64 91.04
N GLU A 178 -41.79 32.55 91.11
CA GLU A 178 -41.55 31.86 92.38
C GLU A 178 -40.77 32.71 93.39
N SER A 179 -39.89 33.61 92.94
CA SER A 179 -39.23 34.58 93.82
C SER A 179 -40.22 35.60 94.39
N ALA A 180 -41.09 36.17 93.55
CA ALA A 180 -42.12 37.13 93.98
C ALA A 180 -43.10 36.48 94.97
N LYS A 181 -43.54 35.26 94.67
CA LYS A 181 -44.41 34.41 95.51
C LYS A 181 -43.78 34.06 96.87
N ARG A 182 -42.46 33.87 96.94
CA ARG A 182 -41.73 33.76 98.21
C ARG A 182 -41.77 35.07 98.99
N THR A 183 -41.39 36.19 98.36
CA THR A 183 -41.44 37.50 99.04
C THR A 183 -42.86 37.89 99.48
N GLU A 184 -43.90 37.45 98.76
CA GLU A 184 -45.29 37.62 99.19
C GLU A 184 -45.62 36.77 100.43
N ALA A 185 -45.15 35.52 100.48
CA ALA A 185 -45.29 34.67 101.66
C ALA A 185 -44.51 35.23 102.87
N ASP A 186 -43.30 35.73 102.65
CA ASP A 186 -42.46 36.37 103.68
C ASP A 186 -43.13 37.64 104.22
N LEU A 187 -43.70 38.48 103.34
CA LEU A 187 -44.48 39.67 103.74
C LEU A 187 -45.77 39.29 104.48
N ARG A 188 -46.48 38.24 104.04
CA ARG A 188 -47.65 37.70 104.76
C ARG A 188 -47.25 37.18 106.15
N GLN A 189 -46.09 36.54 106.30
CA GLN A 189 -45.56 36.13 107.60
C GLN A 189 -45.20 37.35 108.47
N GLN A 190 -44.52 38.36 107.91
CA GLN A 190 -44.22 39.61 108.63
C GLN A 190 -45.50 40.33 109.10
N ILE A 191 -46.57 40.34 108.29
CA ILE A 191 -47.87 40.89 108.69
C ILE A 191 -48.49 40.09 109.84
N LEU A 192 -48.35 38.76 109.85
CA LEU A 192 -48.82 37.92 110.96
C LEU A 192 -47.98 38.13 112.24
N GLU A 193 -46.66 38.25 112.13
CA GLU A 193 -45.75 38.53 113.24
C GLU A 193 -45.98 39.92 113.83
N LEU A 194 -46.18 40.94 112.98
CA LEU A 194 -46.55 42.30 113.40
C LEU A 194 -47.94 42.34 114.04
N LYS A 195 -48.92 41.61 113.49
CA LYS A 195 -50.26 41.50 114.08
C LYS A 195 -50.21 40.81 115.45
N LYS A 196 -49.37 39.78 115.61
CA LYS A 196 -49.11 39.14 116.90
C LYS A 196 -48.47 40.14 117.88
N SER A 197 -47.40 40.83 117.48
CA SER A 197 -46.76 41.87 118.31
C SER A 197 -47.70 43.03 118.67
N LEU A 198 -48.72 43.30 117.85
CA LEU A 198 -49.78 44.24 118.17
C LEU A 198 -50.71 43.69 119.26
N MET A 199 -51.20 42.45 119.13
CA MET A 199 -51.99 41.79 120.19
C MET A 199 -51.21 41.69 121.51
N ASP A 200 -49.93 41.27 121.46
CA ASP A 200 -49.04 41.21 122.63
C ASP A 200 -48.92 42.60 123.31
N LYS A 201 -48.97 43.69 122.53
CA LYS A 201 -48.97 45.08 123.05
C LYS A 201 -50.33 45.54 123.56
N ASP A 202 -51.42 45.15 122.91
CA ASP A 202 -52.78 45.47 123.35
C ASP A 202 -53.13 44.75 124.66
N ASP A 203 -52.61 43.53 124.86
CA ASP A 203 -52.65 42.81 126.15
C ASP A 203 -51.82 43.54 127.22
N ILE A 204 -50.61 44.01 126.88
CA ILE A 204 -49.79 44.83 127.79
C ILE A 204 -50.50 46.15 128.13
N ILE A 205 -51.12 46.84 127.16
CA ILE A 205 -51.90 48.07 127.38
C ILE A 205 -53.08 47.78 128.31
N SER A 206 -53.81 46.67 128.09
CA SER A 206 -54.91 46.22 128.94
C SER A 206 -54.43 45.93 130.37
N SER A 207 -53.24 45.36 130.54
CA SER A 207 -52.65 45.14 131.87
C SER A 207 -52.25 46.46 132.57
N LEU A 208 -51.64 47.40 131.86
CA LEU A 208 -51.20 48.69 132.41
C LEU A 208 -52.38 49.60 132.78
N GLN A 209 -53.49 49.52 132.04
CA GLN A 209 -54.75 50.20 132.37
C GLN A 209 -55.35 49.74 133.72
N SER A 210 -54.92 48.61 134.28
CA SER A 210 -55.42 48.08 135.56
C SER A 210 -54.64 48.53 136.82
N GLN A 211 -53.51 49.25 136.67
CA GLN A 211 -52.63 49.58 137.81
C GLN A 211 -52.36 51.08 138.03
N GLN A 212 -52.90 51.99 137.20
CA GLN A 212 -52.56 53.42 137.29
C GLN A 212 -53.78 54.35 137.28
N GLU A 213 -54.56 54.33 138.36
CA GLU A 213 -55.51 55.39 138.72
C GLU A 213 -54.78 56.66 139.22
N SER A 214 -53.88 57.19 138.39
CA SER A 214 -53.17 58.46 138.64
C SER A 214 -52.64 59.08 137.33
N VAL A 215 -53.55 59.76 136.63
CA VAL A 215 -53.35 60.86 135.66
C VAL A 215 -52.25 60.68 134.58
N TYR A 216 -52.58 59.90 133.55
CA TYR A 216 -52.37 60.15 132.10
C TYR A 216 -51.01 60.60 131.51
N PRO A 217 -50.38 59.74 130.67
CA PRO A 217 -49.30 60.09 129.74
C PRO A 217 -49.64 59.80 128.24
N SER A 218 -48.76 60.21 127.31
CA SER A 218 -48.23 59.40 126.17
C SER A 218 -48.04 60.14 124.83
N CYS A 219 -46.79 60.21 124.33
CA CYS A 219 -46.39 59.80 122.97
C CYS A 219 -44.85 59.64 122.87
N LYS A 220 -44.33 58.88 121.89
CA LYS A 220 -42.94 58.36 121.76
C LYS A 220 -42.61 58.08 120.27
N HIS A 221 -41.39 57.98 119.74
CA HIS A 221 -39.97 58.16 120.15
C HIS A 221 -39.20 58.65 118.86
N GLU A 222 -37.94 59.10 118.77
CA GLU A 222 -36.62 58.46 119.02
C GLU A 222 -36.40 57.07 118.37
N SER A 223 -35.22 56.66 117.87
CA SER A 223 -33.99 57.41 117.51
C SER A 223 -33.09 56.61 116.53
N GLU A 224 -32.13 57.34 115.97
CA GLU A 224 -31.01 57.07 115.03
C GLU A 224 -30.22 55.72 115.00
N ASN A 225 -29.26 55.69 114.04
CA ASN A 225 -27.95 55.00 114.01
C ASN A 225 -27.88 53.61 113.33
N ARG A 226 -27.06 53.42 112.26
CA ARG A 226 -25.56 53.26 112.15
C ARG A 226 -25.09 51.86 112.62
N GLN A 227 -24.01 51.22 112.13
CA GLN A 227 -22.86 51.63 111.29
C GLN A 227 -22.08 50.41 110.74
N PHE A 228 -21.23 50.61 109.71
CA PHE A 228 -20.13 49.69 109.27
C PHE A 228 -20.56 48.24 108.86
N GLY A 229 -19.74 47.40 108.21
CA GLY A 229 -18.43 47.57 107.57
C GLY A 229 -17.69 46.22 107.47
N GLY A 230 -17.06 45.88 106.33
CA GLY A 230 -16.36 44.59 106.17
C GLY A 230 -15.66 44.44 104.82
N GLN A 231 -14.46 43.84 104.82
CA GLN A 231 -13.57 43.78 103.65
C GLN A 231 -12.75 42.47 103.64
N LEU A 232 -12.40 42.02 102.42
CA LEU A 232 -11.24 41.17 102.06
C LEU A 232 -11.23 39.62 102.19
N HIS A 233 -10.64 39.03 101.12
CA HIS A 233 -9.82 37.81 101.00
C HIS A 233 -10.39 36.36 101.02
N TYR A 234 -10.62 35.84 99.79
CA TYR A 234 -9.79 34.81 99.12
C TYR A 234 -9.83 33.33 99.58
N SER A 235 -10.30 32.41 98.70
CA SER A 235 -9.60 31.18 98.23
C SER A 235 -10.57 30.18 97.55
N GLY A 236 -10.08 29.37 96.59
CA GLY A 236 -10.77 28.16 96.07
C GLY A 236 -11.09 28.17 94.57
N SER A 237 -10.67 27.13 93.83
CA SER A 237 -10.87 26.94 92.37
C SER A 237 -11.24 25.48 92.05
N PHE A 238 -12.14 25.24 91.08
CA PHE A 238 -12.20 23.99 90.30
C PHE A 238 -13.08 24.07 89.03
N LEU A 239 -12.54 23.70 87.85
CA LEU A 239 -13.16 23.42 86.51
C LEU A 239 -14.01 24.56 85.85
N ASP A 240 -13.85 24.94 84.57
CA ASP A 240 -13.89 24.21 83.26
C ASP A 240 -15.33 23.81 82.84
N ILE A 241 -15.80 23.84 81.57
CA ILE A 241 -15.27 24.17 80.21
C ILE A 241 -16.51 24.32 79.27
N LEU A 242 -16.62 25.02 78.12
CA LEU A 242 -15.78 25.82 77.20
C LEU A 242 -16.72 26.80 76.41
N GLN A 243 -16.17 27.70 75.55
CA GLN A 243 -16.43 27.73 74.07
C GLN A 243 -16.17 29.11 73.39
N ALA A 244 -15.06 29.21 72.64
CA ALA A 244 -14.78 30.08 71.46
C ALA A 244 -14.98 31.63 71.61
N VAL A 245 -14.56 32.51 70.69
CA VAL A 245 -13.84 32.42 69.39
C VAL A 245 -12.71 33.50 69.40
N ASP A 246 -11.71 33.40 68.51
CA ASP A 246 -11.22 34.46 67.58
C ASP A 246 -9.72 34.48 67.23
N GLU A 247 -9.43 35.14 66.09
CA GLU A 247 -8.23 35.00 65.26
C GLU A 247 -7.10 36.02 65.55
N ALA A 248 -5.84 35.67 65.25
CA ALA A 248 -4.80 36.60 64.77
C ALA A 248 -3.53 35.88 64.23
N GLU A 249 -2.85 36.50 63.26
CA GLU A 249 -1.61 36.01 62.65
C GLU A 249 -0.34 36.26 63.51
N LYS A 250 0.75 35.51 63.25
CA LYS A 250 2.00 36.10 62.69
C LYS A 250 3.10 35.10 62.29
N GLN A 251 3.98 35.59 61.41
CA GLN A 251 5.16 34.91 60.87
C GLN A 251 6.41 35.09 61.77
N LYS A 252 7.34 34.11 61.82
CA LYS A 252 8.68 34.16 61.19
C LYS A 252 9.71 33.12 61.73
N ASN A 253 10.54 32.67 60.79
CA ASN A 253 11.93 32.17 60.85
C ASN A 253 12.68 32.23 62.21
N ALA A 254 13.43 31.18 62.58
CA ALA A 254 14.89 31.08 62.27
C ALA A 254 15.71 29.99 63.04
N ILE A 255 16.43 29.14 62.29
CA ILE A 255 17.88 28.79 62.43
C ILE A 255 18.41 27.95 63.63
N SER A 256 19.45 27.12 63.33
CA SER A 256 20.43 26.40 64.21
C SER A 256 19.97 25.10 64.93
N ARG A 257 20.63 23.92 64.75
CA ARG A 257 21.98 23.40 65.16
C ARG A 257 22.05 23.07 66.69
N THR A 258 22.67 21.98 67.21
CA THR A 258 23.58 20.94 66.67
C THR A 258 23.76 19.68 67.57
N ARG A 259 24.07 18.51 66.95
CA ARG A 259 24.99 17.38 67.36
C ARG A 259 25.06 16.80 68.80
N GLY A 260 25.11 15.45 68.85
CA GLY A 260 25.76 14.61 69.90
C GLY A 260 24.78 13.65 70.61
N ARG A 261 25.12 12.45 71.13
CA ARG A 261 26.35 11.60 71.29
C ARG A 261 25.86 10.14 71.54
N SER A 262 26.60 9.02 71.44
CA SER A 262 27.85 8.56 70.80
C SER A 262 27.99 7.02 71.03
N LEU A 263 29.19 6.41 70.87
CA LEU A 263 29.57 4.99 71.09
C LEU A 263 29.08 3.98 70.01
N ASN A 264 29.86 2.97 69.57
CA ASN A 264 31.28 2.63 69.79
C ASN A 264 31.79 1.69 68.65
N ARG A 265 33.04 1.90 68.19
CA ARG A 265 34.16 0.93 67.92
C ARG A 265 33.88 -0.52 67.44
N LEU A 266 34.69 -1.19 66.60
CA LEU A 266 36.11 -1.01 66.22
C LEU A 266 36.49 -1.80 64.92
N PHE A 267 37.34 -1.24 64.04
CA PHE A 267 38.20 -1.86 62.97
C PHE A 267 37.62 -2.91 61.95
N ASP A 268 38.19 -3.10 60.74
CA ASP A 268 39.48 -2.63 60.20
C ASP A 268 39.45 -2.18 58.70
N LEU A 269 40.60 -1.66 58.25
CA LEU A 269 40.96 -0.93 57.01
C LEU A 269 40.46 -1.50 55.64
N ASP A 270 40.10 -0.73 54.59
CA ASP A 270 40.76 0.40 53.84
C ASP A 270 41.78 -0.11 52.78
N ASN A 271 42.05 0.48 51.59
CA ASN A 271 41.57 1.69 50.89
C ASN A 271 41.66 1.50 49.33
N ARG A 272 41.36 2.56 48.55
CA ARG A 272 41.59 2.72 47.10
C ARG A 272 43.08 2.78 46.74
N ASN A 273 43.45 2.35 45.51
CA ASN A 273 43.79 3.25 44.38
C ASN A 273 44.42 2.50 43.18
N SER A 274 44.43 3.16 42.01
CA SER A 274 45.25 2.78 40.85
C SER A 274 46.71 3.22 41.06
N PRO A 275 47.69 2.51 40.47
CA PRO A 275 48.43 3.16 39.37
C PRO A 275 48.73 2.25 38.16
N ASP A 276 49.27 2.87 37.12
CA ASP A 276 49.74 2.29 35.85
C ASP A 276 51.24 1.87 35.91
N ILE A 277 51.79 1.38 34.79
CA ILE A 277 53.22 1.25 34.38
C ILE A 277 53.79 -0.19 34.20
N ASP A 278 54.13 -0.44 32.93
CA ASP A 278 55.19 -1.26 32.30
C ASP A 278 55.18 -2.79 32.04
N MET A 279 55.73 -3.04 30.86
CA MET A 279 55.92 -4.23 30.05
C MET A 279 56.82 -5.35 30.61
N LYS A 280 56.35 -6.61 30.52
CA LYS A 280 57.08 -7.80 29.99
C LYS A 280 56.04 -8.70 29.31
N ARG A 281 56.09 -9.12 28.04
CA ARG A 281 57.15 -9.54 27.08
C ARG A 281 57.80 -10.89 27.40
N THR A 282 57.25 -11.95 26.82
CA THR A 282 57.95 -13.21 26.51
C THR A 282 57.69 -13.62 25.04
N ARG A 283 58.71 -14.14 24.36
CA ARG A 283 58.65 -14.74 23.01
C ARG A 283 59.41 -16.05 23.04
N SER A 284 58.78 -17.13 22.59
CA SER A 284 59.36 -18.46 22.36
C SER A 284 58.30 -19.24 21.55
N LEU A 285 58.49 -19.76 20.33
CA LEU A 285 59.60 -20.55 19.78
C LEU A 285 59.85 -21.79 20.65
N SER A 286 59.66 -23.04 20.20
CA SER A 286 59.81 -23.57 18.84
C SER A 286 58.81 -24.71 18.50
N PRO A 287 58.63 -25.05 17.21
CA PRO A 287 57.95 -26.28 16.72
C PRO A 287 59.00 -27.40 16.47
N PRO A 288 58.73 -28.52 15.75
CA PRO A 288 57.45 -29.14 15.32
C PRO A 288 57.34 -30.66 15.67
N THR A 289 56.14 -31.24 15.54
CA THR A 289 55.99 -32.66 15.12
C THR A 289 54.87 -32.85 14.09
N LYS A 290 55.25 -33.47 12.98
CA LYS A 290 54.41 -34.11 11.97
C LYS A 290 53.69 -35.35 12.54
N ASP A 291 52.64 -35.92 11.95
CA ASP A 291 51.96 -35.68 10.65
C ASP A 291 50.46 -36.07 10.77
N THR A 292 49.68 -35.87 9.69
CA THR A 292 48.34 -36.49 9.45
C THR A 292 47.12 -35.93 10.20
N GLU A 293 46.51 -34.88 9.63
CA GLU A 293 45.04 -34.68 9.60
C GLU A 293 44.68 -34.00 8.26
N PRO A 294 43.47 -34.18 7.71
CA PRO A 294 43.15 -33.81 6.33
C PRO A 294 42.95 -32.31 6.12
N ARG A 295 43.24 -31.86 4.89
CA ARG A 295 43.02 -30.49 4.40
C ARG A 295 41.51 -30.19 4.24
N LEU A 296 40.82 -29.93 5.35
CA LEU A 296 39.46 -29.39 5.34
C LEU A 296 39.45 -27.97 4.75
N GLU A 297 38.41 -27.66 3.98
CA GLU A 297 38.25 -26.33 3.37
C GLU A 297 37.98 -25.25 4.44
N PRO A 298 38.41 -23.99 4.24
CA PRO A 298 38.07 -22.87 5.13
C PRO A 298 36.55 -22.63 5.29
N CYS A 299 35.73 -23.25 4.44
CA CYS A 299 34.28 -23.31 4.55
C CYS A 299 33.83 -24.17 5.76
N ASP A 300 34.47 -25.32 5.99
CA ASP A 300 34.03 -26.28 7.01
C ASP A 300 34.49 -25.87 8.40
N VAL A 301 35.67 -25.24 8.53
CA VAL A 301 36.12 -24.58 9.77
C VAL A 301 35.10 -23.51 10.23
N ARG A 302 34.50 -22.77 9.28
CA ARG A 302 33.44 -21.79 9.59
C ARG A 302 32.14 -22.45 10.04
N LYS A 303 31.72 -23.55 9.39
CA LYS A 303 30.54 -24.33 9.81
C LYS A 303 30.72 -24.93 11.20
N VAL A 304 31.89 -25.49 11.51
CA VAL A 304 32.21 -26.02 12.84
C VAL A 304 32.17 -24.91 13.89
N ALA A 305 32.73 -23.73 13.62
CA ALA A 305 32.64 -22.58 14.52
C ALA A 305 31.20 -22.05 14.71
N GLN A 306 30.36 -22.11 13.67
CA GLN A 306 28.93 -21.78 13.76
C GLN A 306 28.15 -22.82 14.60
N LEU A 307 28.41 -24.12 14.39
CA LEU A 307 27.79 -25.21 15.16
C LEU A 307 28.20 -25.18 16.63
N GLN A 308 29.48 -24.91 16.93
CA GLN A 308 29.95 -24.69 18.31
C GLN A 308 29.21 -23.52 18.96
N LYS A 309 29.07 -22.39 18.26
CA LYS A 309 28.33 -21.22 18.77
C LYS A 309 26.85 -21.51 19.01
N ALA A 310 26.23 -22.34 18.17
CA ALA A 310 24.86 -22.80 18.37
C ALA A 310 24.74 -23.73 19.59
N TYR A 311 25.67 -24.67 19.75
CA TYR A 311 25.77 -25.54 20.92
C TYR A 311 25.91 -24.73 22.21
N ASP A 312 26.87 -23.80 22.28
CA ASP A 312 27.09 -22.95 23.47
C ASP A 312 25.84 -22.15 23.86
N LEU A 313 25.04 -21.71 22.88
CA LEU A 313 23.80 -20.98 23.13
C LEU A 313 22.67 -21.90 23.61
N LYS A 314 22.58 -23.14 23.11
CA LYS A 314 21.65 -24.15 23.64
C LYS A 314 22.03 -24.61 25.04
N VAL A 315 23.32 -24.74 25.35
CA VAL A 315 23.81 -25.01 26.71
C VAL A 315 23.38 -23.89 27.66
N ARG A 316 23.63 -22.62 27.32
CA ARG A 316 23.17 -21.46 28.13
C ARG A 316 21.64 -21.42 28.30
N GLN A 317 20.87 -21.75 27.25
CA GLN A 317 19.40 -21.84 27.34
C GLN A 317 18.95 -22.93 28.34
N LEU A 318 19.58 -24.11 28.31
CA LEU A 318 19.28 -25.22 29.23
C LEU A 318 19.76 -24.93 30.66
N GLU A 319 20.88 -24.24 30.82
CA GLU A 319 21.36 -23.78 32.13
C GLU A 319 20.40 -22.78 32.77
N GLU A 320 19.94 -21.75 32.06
CA GLU A 320 19.04 -20.75 32.66
C GLU A 320 17.64 -21.33 32.94
N MET A 321 17.16 -22.24 32.08
CA MET A 321 15.99 -23.09 32.38
C MET A 321 16.18 -23.87 33.69
N ARG A 322 17.36 -24.48 33.91
CA ARG A 322 17.67 -25.21 35.15
C ARG A 322 17.70 -24.26 36.34
N ARG A 323 18.47 -23.16 36.27
CA ARG A 323 18.54 -22.14 37.34
C ARG A 323 17.16 -21.57 37.71
N ALA A 324 16.30 -21.31 36.73
CA ALA A 324 14.93 -20.86 36.97
C ALA A 324 14.07 -21.93 37.66
N HIS A 325 14.23 -23.21 37.29
CA HIS A 325 13.57 -24.32 37.97
C HIS A 325 14.07 -24.53 39.40
N ASP A 326 15.39 -24.51 39.61
CA ASP A 326 16.03 -24.64 40.93
C ASP A 326 15.59 -23.53 41.89
N LYS A 327 15.53 -22.27 41.43
CA LYS A 327 15.02 -21.14 42.22
C LYS A 327 13.53 -21.29 42.57
N ARG A 328 12.70 -21.79 41.65
CA ARG A 328 11.27 -22.08 41.92
C ARG A 328 11.11 -23.22 42.92
N LEU A 329 11.94 -24.26 42.82
CA LEU A 329 11.98 -25.36 43.78
C LEU A 329 12.42 -24.88 45.17
N GLN A 330 13.42 -23.99 45.27
CA GLN A 330 13.81 -23.35 46.53
C GLN A 330 12.68 -22.50 47.12
N ARG A 331 11.98 -21.68 46.30
CA ARG A 331 10.79 -20.93 46.76
C ARG A 331 9.69 -21.87 47.29
N PHE A 332 9.40 -22.96 46.58
CA PHE A 332 8.43 -23.97 47.01
C PHE A 332 8.86 -24.68 48.30
N GLN A 333 10.14 -25.04 48.45
CA GLN A 333 10.68 -25.65 49.67
C GLN A 333 10.57 -24.70 50.87
N ASN A 334 10.90 -23.42 50.68
CA ASN A 334 10.76 -22.39 51.71
C ASN A 334 9.30 -22.16 52.12
N LEU A 335 8.37 -22.12 51.15
CA LEU A 335 6.93 -22.04 51.41
C LEU A 335 6.40 -23.30 52.12
N GLN A 336 6.90 -24.48 51.76
CA GLN A 336 6.56 -25.73 52.45
C GLN A 336 7.12 -25.76 53.88
N ALA A 337 8.30 -25.18 54.12
CA ALA A 337 8.88 -25.03 55.44
C ALA A 337 8.07 -24.04 56.30
N SER A 338 7.69 -22.87 55.78
CA SER A 338 6.84 -21.93 56.53
C SER A 338 5.44 -22.50 56.81
N TYR A 339 4.84 -23.27 55.88
CA TYR A 339 3.61 -24.02 56.14
C TYR A 339 3.76 -25.11 57.22
N ARG A 340 4.93 -25.76 57.33
CA ARG A 340 5.21 -26.70 58.44
C ARG A 340 5.31 -25.95 59.76
N LEU A 341 6.07 -24.85 59.81
CA LEU A 341 6.21 -24.01 61.00
C LEU A 341 4.86 -23.49 61.48
N VAL A 342 4.05 -22.88 60.61
CA VAL A 342 2.69 -22.41 60.97
C VAL A 342 1.78 -23.56 61.43
N ARG A 343 1.92 -24.76 60.87
CA ARG A 343 1.17 -25.95 61.32
C ARG A 343 1.65 -26.48 62.68
N GLU A 344 2.94 -26.31 62.99
CA GLU A 344 3.54 -26.67 64.28
C GLU A 344 3.24 -25.62 65.34
N GLU A 345 3.21 -24.34 64.99
CA GLU A 345 2.68 -23.24 65.82
C GLU A 345 1.20 -23.48 66.16
N LEU A 346 0.35 -23.75 65.17
CA LEU A 346 -1.07 -24.05 65.38
C LEU A 346 -1.26 -25.26 66.30
N LYS A 347 -0.55 -26.38 66.06
CA LYS A 347 -0.54 -27.53 66.98
C LYS A 347 -0.07 -27.12 68.38
N SER A 348 0.99 -26.33 68.50
CA SER A 348 1.52 -25.92 69.81
C SER A 348 0.52 -25.05 70.57
N LEU A 349 -0.27 -24.22 69.88
CA LEU A 349 -1.36 -23.43 70.45
C LEU A 349 -2.57 -24.32 70.85
N GLU A 350 -2.89 -25.34 70.05
CA GLU A 350 -3.91 -26.35 70.37
C GLU A 350 -3.52 -27.19 71.61
N PHE A 351 -2.25 -27.58 71.76
CA PHE A 351 -1.74 -28.28 72.94
C PHE A 351 -1.49 -27.36 74.15
N SER A 352 -1.16 -26.08 73.95
CA SER A 352 -0.92 -25.10 75.04
C SER A 352 -2.21 -24.59 75.69
N ARG A 353 -3.38 -25.11 75.30
CA ARG A 353 -4.72 -24.63 75.72
C ARG A 353 -4.99 -24.69 77.23
N GLY A 354 -4.11 -25.31 78.02
CA GLY A 354 -4.15 -25.34 79.48
C GLY A 354 -3.24 -24.34 80.21
N VAL A 355 -2.21 -23.76 79.57
CA VAL A 355 -1.21 -22.91 80.25
C VAL A 355 -1.21 -21.50 79.69
N ARG A 356 -1.70 -20.52 80.47
CA ARG A 356 -1.65 -19.10 80.09
C ARG A 356 -0.20 -18.61 80.07
N PRO A 357 0.37 -18.18 78.93
CA PRO A 357 1.69 -17.55 78.94
C PRO A 357 1.62 -16.26 79.75
N LYS A 358 2.65 -15.99 80.57
CA LYS A 358 2.77 -14.71 81.28
C LYS A 358 2.87 -13.60 80.25
N LYS A 359 1.87 -12.70 80.21
CA LYS A 359 1.88 -11.54 79.32
C LYS A 359 3.18 -10.75 79.54
N PRO A 360 3.91 -10.34 78.48
CA PRO A 360 5.03 -9.40 78.65
C PRO A 360 4.50 -8.13 79.34
N LYS A 361 5.34 -7.49 80.16
CA LYS A 361 4.95 -6.24 80.84
C LYS A 361 4.56 -5.21 79.77
N ARG A 362 3.29 -4.78 79.79
CA ARG A 362 2.82 -3.64 78.99
C ARG A 362 3.63 -2.40 79.40
N ALA A 363 3.97 -1.53 78.45
CA ALA A 363 4.51 -0.22 78.77
C ALA A 363 3.56 0.54 79.71
N ASP A 364 4.12 1.45 80.52
CA ASP A 364 3.35 2.25 81.48
C ASP A 364 2.16 2.93 80.78
N PRO A 365 0.90 2.74 81.22
CA PRO A 365 -0.25 3.41 80.63
C PRO A 365 -0.08 4.93 80.45
N ARG A 366 0.70 5.59 81.31
CA ARG A 366 0.99 7.04 81.20
C ARG A 366 1.85 7.42 79.99
N SER A 367 2.69 6.52 79.46
CA SER A 367 3.41 6.78 78.21
C SER A 367 2.53 6.56 76.98
N LEU A 368 1.49 5.71 77.09
CA LEU A 368 0.54 5.43 76.02
C LEU A 368 -0.63 6.42 75.94
N GLN A 369 -0.79 7.35 76.90
CA GLN A 369 -1.85 8.38 76.87
C GLN A 369 -1.55 9.56 75.93
N LYS A 370 -0.34 9.64 75.35
CA LYS A 370 0.04 10.72 74.41
C LYS A 370 -0.11 10.36 72.94
N GLU A 371 -0.31 9.08 72.63
CA GLU A 371 -0.44 8.55 71.29
C GLU A 371 -1.82 7.89 71.18
N ASN A 372 -2.56 8.15 70.10
CA ASN A 372 -3.85 7.51 69.88
C ASN A 372 -3.62 6.00 69.72
N SER A 373 -3.95 5.20 70.75
CA SER A 373 -3.69 3.75 70.75
C SER A 373 -4.23 3.07 69.50
N ASP A 374 -5.42 3.49 69.08
CA ASP A 374 -6.18 2.88 68.00
C ASP A 374 -5.61 3.33 66.64
N GLN A 375 -5.03 4.52 66.56
CA GLN A 375 -4.24 4.97 65.41
C GLN A 375 -2.98 4.11 65.26
N VAL A 376 -2.21 3.89 66.33
CA VAL A 376 -1.01 3.04 66.29
C VAL A 376 -1.35 1.58 65.95
N TRP A 377 -2.49 1.07 66.42
CA TRP A 377 -2.99 -0.25 65.99
C TRP A 377 -3.43 -0.28 64.52
N ASN A 378 -4.06 0.78 64.01
CA ASN A 378 -4.46 0.90 62.61
C ASN A 378 -3.24 1.03 61.69
N GLU A 379 -2.23 1.84 62.05
CA GLU A 379 -0.96 1.96 61.35
C GLU A 379 -0.20 0.62 61.35
N LEU A 380 -0.13 -0.07 62.49
CA LEU A 380 0.47 -1.40 62.57
C LEU A 380 -0.31 -2.47 61.78
N ALA A 381 -1.63 -2.35 61.68
CA ALA A 381 -2.47 -3.22 60.86
C ALA A 381 -2.28 -2.93 59.35
N TYR A 382 -2.20 -1.66 58.97
CA TYR A 382 -1.89 -1.19 57.62
C TYR A 382 -0.51 -1.68 57.18
N LEU A 383 0.55 -1.40 57.95
CA LEU A 383 1.91 -1.86 57.66
C LEU A 383 2.02 -3.39 57.61
N LYS A 384 1.21 -4.14 58.37
CA LYS A 384 1.12 -5.60 58.26
C LYS A 384 0.36 -6.08 57.03
N ALA A 385 -0.62 -5.33 56.53
CA ALA A 385 -1.30 -5.62 55.28
C ALA A 385 -0.39 -5.30 54.08
N GLU A 386 0.25 -4.13 54.08
CA GLU A 386 1.20 -3.68 53.07
C GLU A 386 2.43 -4.61 52.98
N ASN A 387 3.01 -5.01 54.11
CA ASN A 387 4.14 -5.96 54.11
C ASN A 387 3.71 -7.35 53.57
N ARG A 388 2.44 -7.76 53.76
CA ARG A 388 1.89 -8.99 53.14
C ARG A 388 1.70 -8.83 51.63
N THR A 389 1.18 -7.71 51.13
CA THR A 389 1.07 -7.47 49.68
C THR A 389 2.45 -7.40 49.05
N LEU A 390 3.38 -6.63 49.62
CA LEU A 390 4.77 -6.55 49.15
C LEU A 390 5.49 -7.91 49.15
N GLN A 391 5.19 -8.81 50.10
CA GLN A 391 5.72 -10.19 50.07
C GLN A 391 5.14 -11.01 48.90
N VAL A 392 3.84 -10.91 48.63
CA VAL A 392 3.20 -11.57 47.48
C VAL A 392 3.74 -11.01 46.16
N ASP A 393 3.85 -9.68 46.06
CA ASP A 393 4.37 -8.98 44.89
C ASP A 393 5.84 -9.31 44.65
N THR A 394 6.66 -9.42 45.70
CA THR A 394 8.07 -9.84 45.61
C THR A 394 8.19 -11.26 45.04
N VAL A 395 7.34 -12.20 45.46
CA VAL A 395 7.35 -13.57 44.92
C VAL A 395 6.86 -13.59 43.47
N SER A 396 5.81 -12.83 43.15
CA SER A 396 5.26 -12.68 41.80
C SER A 396 6.29 -12.11 40.81
N LEU A 397 6.90 -10.97 41.15
CA LEU A 397 7.96 -10.34 40.36
C LEU A 397 9.19 -11.24 40.22
N GLN A 398 9.54 -12.03 41.25
CA GLN A 398 10.64 -12.99 41.15
C GLN A 398 10.32 -14.17 40.21
N GLU A 399 9.05 -14.55 40.07
CA GLU A 399 8.60 -15.53 39.06
C GLU A 399 8.58 -14.94 37.65
N GLU A 400 8.12 -13.70 37.48
CA GLU A 400 8.19 -12.96 36.22
C GLU A 400 9.65 -12.78 35.75
N VAL A 401 10.56 -12.36 36.63
CA VAL A 401 12.00 -12.22 36.31
C VAL A 401 12.62 -13.57 35.91
N ASP A 402 12.24 -14.67 36.55
CA ASP A 402 12.72 -16.01 36.15
C ASP A 402 12.10 -16.47 34.82
N LEU A 403 10.86 -16.06 34.48
CA LEU A 403 10.27 -16.26 33.14
C LEU A 403 10.98 -15.43 32.06
N LEU A 404 11.21 -14.14 32.32
CA LEU A 404 11.84 -13.22 31.38
C LEU A 404 13.30 -13.59 31.08
N ARG A 405 14.05 -14.10 32.08
CA ARG A 405 15.41 -14.64 31.86
C ARG A 405 15.39 -15.87 30.94
N VAL A 406 14.45 -16.79 31.16
CA VAL A 406 14.24 -17.95 30.30
C VAL A 406 13.88 -17.52 28.88
N GLN A 407 12.94 -16.58 28.73
CA GLN A 407 12.51 -16.06 27.44
C GLN A 407 13.66 -15.38 26.70
N ALA A 408 14.41 -14.48 27.36
CA ALA A 408 15.56 -13.83 26.76
C ALA A 408 16.66 -14.82 26.30
N CYS A 409 16.93 -15.88 27.06
CA CYS A 409 17.87 -16.93 26.63
C CYS A 409 17.34 -17.75 25.44
N HIS A 410 16.02 -17.98 25.38
CA HIS A 410 15.38 -18.61 24.24
C HIS A 410 15.43 -17.72 23.00
N ASP A 411 15.10 -16.44 23.12
CA ASP A 411 15.10 -15.47 22.04
C ASP A 411 16.52 -15.25 21.47
N VAL A 412 17.55 -15.21 22.32
CA VAL A 412 18.95 -15.14 21.86
C VAL A 412 19.35 -16.38 21.05
N ALA A 413 18.88 -17.57 21.42
CA ALA A 413 19.10 -18.79 20.64
C ALA A 413 18.31 -18.77 19.31
N ALA A 414 17.03 -18.39 19.34
CA ALA A 414 16.19 -18.28 18.14
C ALA A 414 16.70 -17.22 17.15
N VAL A 415 17.17 -16.07 17.65
CA VAL A 415 17.82 -15.02 16.84
C VAL A 415 19.13 -15.52 16.22
N HIS A 416 19.85 -16.44 16.87
CA HIS A 416 21.02 -17.08 16.25
C HIS A 416 20.62 -18.05 15.13
N GLU A 417 19.61 -18.91 15.36
CA GLU A 417 19.06 -19.81 14.34
C GLU A 417 18.57 -19.04 13.11
N LEU A 418 17.81 -17.96 13.31
CA LEU A 418 17.34 -17.08 12.22
C LEU A 418 18.51 -16.40 11.49
N LYS A 419 19.56 -15.97 12.19
CA LYS A 419 20.78 -15.43 11.55
C LYS A 419 21.50 -16.48 10.69
N MET A 420 21.53 -17.75 11.11
CA MET A 420 22.12 -18.83 10.31
C MET A 420 21.22 -19.23 9.13
N ALA A 421 19.90 -19.21 9.28
CA ALA A 421 18.96 -19.42 8.18
C ALA A 421 19.09 -18.31 7.10
N LEU A 422 19.17 -17.05 7.52
CA LEU A 422 19.40 -15.91 6.62
C LEU A 422 20.79 -15.97 5.96
N GLN A 423 21.83 -16.40 6.68
CA GLN A 423 23.15 -16.62 6.10
C GLN A 423 23.12 -17.76 5.07
N SER A 424 22.45 -18.89 5.37
CA SER A 424 22.28 -20.00 4.43
C SER A 424 21.52 -19.58 3.18
N GLN A 425 20.46 -18.79 3.31
CA GLN A 425 19.75 -18.21 2.14
C GLN A 425 20.65 -17.26 1.36
N LYS A 426 21.46 -16.42 2.02
CA LYS A 426 22.42 -15.55 1.33
C LYS A 426 23.48 -16.36 0.57
N GLU A 427 24.05 -17.39 1.18
CA GLU A 427 25.03 -18.28 0.55
C GLU A 427 24.40 -19.08 -0.60
N GLU A 428 23.13 -19.48 -0.48
CA GLU A 428 22.37 -20.07 -1.58
C GLU A 428 22.13 -19.06 -2.72
N TYR A 429 21.71 -17.82 -2.43
CA TYR A 429 21.55 -16.79 -3.45
C TYR A 429 22.89 -16.42 -4.11
N GLU A 430 23.99 -16.34 -3.36
CA GLU A 430 25.33 -16.18 -3.92
C GLU A 430 25.72 -17.38 -4.80
N PHE A 431 25.38 -18.61 -4.41
CA PHE A 431 25.60 -19.81 -5.24
C PHE A 431 24.73 -19.79 -6.50
N GLN A 432 23.45 -19.42 -6.39
CA GLN A 432 22.53 -19.26 -7.52
C GLN A 432 23.05 -18.18 -8.48
N LEU A 433 23.45 -17.00 -7.99
CA LEU A 433 24.11 -15.96 -8.80
C LEU A 433 25.39 -16.48 -9.46
N ARG A 434 26.28 -17.16 -8.72
CA ARG A 434 27.51 -17.76 -9.30
C ARG A 434 27.17 -18.82 -10.36
N SER A 435 26.08 -19.58 -10.20
CA SER A 435 25.59 -20.55 -11.20
C SER A 435 25.01 -19.86 -12.44
N LEU A 436 24.30 -18.74 -12.27
CA LEU A 436 23.78 -17.91 -13.35
C LEU A 436 24.92 -17.19 -14.07
N CYS A 437 25.96 -16.73 -13.37
CA CYS A 437 27.19 -16.22 -13.98
C CYS A 437 27.95 -17.31 -14.78
N ARG A 438 27.93 -18.58 -14.32
CA ARG A 438 28.51 -19.71 -15.05
C ARG A 438 27.71 -20.11 -16.30
N LYS A 439 26.37 -20.11 -16.23
CA LYS A 439 25.48 -20.28 -17.40
C LYS A 439 25.59 -19.08 -18.36
N SER A 440 25.74 -17.88 -17.79
CA SER A 440 26.09 -16.64 -18.49
C SER A 440 27.51 -16.66 -19.10
N ARG A 441 28.24 -17.78 -19.10
CA ARG A 441 29.41 -17.96 -19.96
C ARG A 441 28.99 -18.06 -21.44
N ASP A 442 27.78 -18.53 -21.71
CA ASP A 442 27.15 -18.49 -23.03
C ASP A 442 26.82 -17.06 -23.48
N LYS A 443 26.79 -16.09 -22.55
CA LYS A 443 26.78 -14.68 -22.94
C LYS A 443 28.03 -14.28 -23.70
N ARG A 444 29.15 -15.02 -23.66
CA ARG A 444 30.27 -14.73 -24.58
C ARG A 444 29.90 -14.89 -26.06
N GLU A 445 28.79 -15.55 -26.38
CA GLU A 445 28.21 -15.53 -27.72
C GLU A 445 27.17 -14.41 -27.89
N THR A 446 26.27 -14.21 -26.90
CA THR A 446 25.30 -13.10 -26.97
C THR A 446 25.98 -11.73 -26.91
N ASP A 447 27.14 -11.60 -26.28
CA ASP A 447 27.94 -10.38 -26.17
C ASP A 447 28.68 -10.08 -27.48
N LYS A 448 29.03 -11.11 -28.27
CA LYS A 448 29.47 -10.91 -29.67
C LYS A 448 28.30 -10.45 -30.53
N GLN A 449 27.13 -11.08 -30.41
CA GLN A 449 25.93 -10.69 -31.13
C GLN A 449 25.47 -9.28 -30.73
N LEU A 450 25.59 -8.92 -29.45
CA LEU A 450 25.25 -7.61 -28.89
C LEU A 450 26.35 -6.57 -29.20
N SER A 451 27.60 -6.98 -29.38
CA SER A 451 28.67 -6.14 -29.95
C SER A 451 28.43 -5.88 -31.45
N LEU A 452 27.97 -6.89 -32.21
CA LEU A 452 27.61 -6.74 -33.62
C LEU A 452 26.37 -5.85 -33.78
N LEU A 453 25.34 -6.07 -32.97
CA LEU A 453 24.16 -5.21 -32.89
C LEU A 453 24.52 -3.80 -32.40
N LYS A 454 25.43 -3.62 -31.43
CA LYS A 454 25.93 -2.28 -31.06
C LYS A 454 26.68 -1.61 -32.20
N SER A 455 27.50 -2.34 -32.96
CA SER A 455 28.17 -1.81 -34.15
C SER A 455 27.17 -1.43 -35.25
N GLN A 456 26.12 -2.23 -35.44
CA GLN A 456 25.06 -1.98 -36.41
C GLN A 456 24.15 -0.82 -35.99
N VAL A 457 23.80 -0.72 -34.71
CA VAL A 457 23.07 0.41 -34.12
C VAL A 457 23.92 1.67 -34.23
N HIS A 458 25.19 1.66 -33.83
CA HIS A 458 26.07 2.82 -33.96
C HIS A 458 26.24 3.27 -35.42
N SER A 459 26.39 2.33 -36.36
CA SER A 459 26.38 2.63 -37.81
C SER A 459 25.06 3.28 -38.26
N LYS A 460 23.91 2.81 -37.77
CA LYS A 460 22.61 3.44 -38.02
C LYS A 460 22.46 4.79 -37.32
N THR A 461 23.00 4.99 -36.12
CA THR A 461 23.02 6.27 -35.41
C THR A 461 23.83 7.30 -36.18
N VAL A 462 25.05 6.97 -36.63
CA VAL A 462 25.88 7.86 -37.47
C VAL A 462 25.21 8.16 -38.82
N HIS A 463 24.39 7.25 -39.35
CA HIS A 463 23.56 7.49 -40.52
C HIS A 463 22.38 8.42 -40.22
N ILE A 464 21.69 8.26 -39.09
CA ILE A 464 20.62 9.16 -38.63
C ILE A 464 21.19 10.56 -38.38
N GLU A 465 22.31 10.68 -37.66
CA GLU A 465 23.04 11.95 -37.47
C GLU A 465 23.44 12.60 -38.80
N LYS A 466 23.68 11.80 -39.86
CA LYS A 466 23.92 12.33 -41.21
C LYS A 466 22.63 12.88 -41.81
N LEU A 467 21.55 12.11 -41.79
CA LEU A 467 20.22 12.54 -42.27
C LEU A 467 19.72 13.77 -41.52
N GLU A 468 19.91 13.87 -40.21
CA GLU A 468 19.60 15.06 -39.40
C GLU A 468 20.42 16.28 -39.86
N ARG A 469 21.72 16.10 -40.16
CA ARG A 469 22.56 17.16 -40.73
C ARG A 469 22.20 17.50 -42.18
N ASP A 470 21.67 16.56 -42.96
CA ASP A 470 21.17 16.78 -44.32
C ASP A 470 19.84 17.57 -44.26
N ILE A 471 18.93 17.19 -43.34
CA ILE A 471 17.67 17.90 -43.04
C ILE A 471 17.94 19.32 -42.54
N MET A 472 18.86 19.52 -41.59
CA MET A 472 19.18 20.89 -41.12
C MET A 472 19.74 21.78 -42.24
N ARG A 473 20.49 21.22 -43.20
CA ARG A 473 20.92 21.97 -44.40
C ARG A 473 19.75 22.31 -45.33
N ALA A 474 18.84 21.37 -45.57
CA ALA A 474 17.62 21.63 -46.35
C ALA A 474 16.68 22.65 -45.67
N VAL A 475 16.60 22.62 -44.34
CA VAL A 475 15.85 23.61 -43.53
C VAL A 475 16.48 25.00 -43.64
N SER A 476 17.81 25.13 -43.55
CA SER A 476 18.51 26.40 -43.80
C SER A 476 18.23 26.92 -45.20
N GLN A 477 18.41 26.09 -46.23
CA GLN A 477 18.13 26.46 -47.62
C GLN A 477 16.66 26.91 -47.82
N ARG A 478 15.70 26.26 -47.16
CA ARG A 478 14.29 26.68 -47.15
C ARG A 478 14.11 28.05 -46.51
N ASP A 479 14.78 28.35 -45.40
CA ASP A 479 14.69 29.66 -44.73
C ASP A 479 15.42 30.76 -45.51
N ASP A 480 16.54 30.45 -46.18
CA ASP A 480 17.22 31.36 -47.11
C ASP A 480 16.30 31.71 -48.31
N LEU A 481 15.68 30.71 -48.93
CA LEU A 481 14.69 30.90 -49.99
C LEU A 481 13.43 31.66 -49.52
N ILE A 482 13.03 31.51 -48.26
CA ILE A 482 11.94 32.32 -47.66
C ILE A 482 12.39 33.76 -47.45
N GLN A 483 13.63 34.02 -47.04
CA GLN A 483 14.18 35.37 -46.98
C GLN A 483 14.23 36.00 -48.38
N GLU A 484 14.70 35.30 -49.41
CA GLU A 484 14.66 35.78 -50.79
C GLU A 484 13.24 36.06 -51.27
N LYS A 485 12.30 35.12 -51.05
CA LYS A 485 10.88 35.33 -51.34
C LYS A 485 10.32 36.56 -50.62
N SER A 486 10.69 36.81 -49.37
CA SER A 486 10.26 38.00 -48.61
C SER A 486 10.82 39.30 -49.20
N LYS A 487 12.10 39.30 -49.62
CA LYS A 487 12.73 40.43 -50.33
C LYS A 487 12.00 40.71 -51.65
N ILE A 488 11.74 39.68 -52.45
CA ILE A 488 10.99 39.78 -53.71
C ILE A 488 9.58 40.32 -53.48
N ILE A 489 8.86 39.82 -52.46
CA ILE A 489 7.54 40.35 -52.08
C ILE A 489 7.62 41.83 -51.69
N SER A 490 8.64 42.24 -50.91
CA SER A 490 8.81 43.64 -50.53
C SER A 490 9.06 44.56 -51.74
N GLY A 491 9.90 44.13 -52.70
CA GLY A 491 10.12 44.86 -53.95
C GLY A 491 8.88 44.91 -54.86
N LEU A 492 8.10 43.82 -54.91
CA LEU A 492 6.80 43.80 -55.58
C LEU A 492 5.81 44.77 -54.92
N THR A 493 5.81 44.90 -53.59
CA THR A 493 4.97 45.90 -52.91
C THR A 493 5.43 47.34 -53.16
N SER A 494 6.74 47.62 -53.23
CA SER A 494 7.26 48.95 -53.58
C SER A 494 6.87 49.34 -55.01
N THR A 495 7.17 48.48 -55.98
CA THR A 495 6.82 48.72 -57.39
C THR A 495 5.30 48.80 -57.61
N GLN A 496 4.49 48.08 -56.83
CA GLN A 496 3.03 48.23 -56.85
C GLN A 496 2.55 49.53 -56.20
N GLN A 497 3.23 50.05 -55.17
CA GLN A 497 2.98 51.37 -54.59
C GLN A 497 3.37 52.48 -55.59
N GLU A 498 4.54 52.41 -56.21
CA GLU A 498 4.99 53.30 -57.28
C GLU A 498 4.00 53.30 -58.45
N ALA A 499 3.60 52.12 -58.93
CA ALA A 499 2.56 51.98 -59.96
C ALA A 499 1.18 52.47 -59.50
N SER A 500 0.89 52.56 -58.19
CA SER A 500 -0.31 53.22 -57.67
C SER A 500 -0.19 54.74 -57.67
N LYS A 501 0.99 55.27 -57.32
CA LYS A 501 1.32 56.71 -57.39
C LYS A 501 1.22 57.23 -58.83
N TYR A 502 1.84 56.54 -59.79
CA TYR A 502 1.71 56.87 -61.21
C TYR A 502 0.27 56.75 -61.73
N ARG A 503 -0.55 55.82 -61.21
CA ARG A 503 -1.98 55.75 -61.53
C ARG A 503 -2.78 56.92 -60.95
N MET A 504 -2.41 57.43 -59.78
CA MET A 504 -3.01 58.62 -59.18
C MET A 504 -2.63 59.88 -59.96
N GLU A 505 -1.34 60.05 -60.30
CA GLU A 505 -0.85 61.13 -61.16
C GLU A 505 -1.52 61.13 -62.55
N LEU A 506 -1.70 59.94 -63.15
CA LEU A 506 -2.48 59.78 -64.38
C LEU A 506 -3.97 60.10 -64.21
N ALA A 507 -4.56 59.86 -63.03
CA ALA A 507 -5.94 60.22 -62.74
C ALA A 507 -6.11 61.73 -62.57
N ASP A 508 -5.17 62.40 -61.89
CA ASP A 508 -5.15 63.87 -61.76
C ASP A 508 -4.94 64.55 -63.10
N MET A 509 -3.97 64.09 -63.91
CA MET A 509 -3.76 64.57 -65.28
C MET A 509 -4.99 64.32 -66.16
N LYS A 510 -5.69 63.19 -65.99
CA LYS A 510 -6.96 62.90 -66.68
C LYS A 510 -8.09 63.82 -66.22
N HIS A 511 -8.17 64.17 -64.93
CA HIS A 511 -9.14 65.14 -64.43
C HIS A 511 -8.84 66.56 -64.91
N GLN A 512 -7.57 66.97 -64.99
CA GLN A 512 -7.17 68.23 -65.62
C GLN A 512 -7.56 68.25 -67.12
N LEU A 513 -7.28 67.17 -67.86
CA LEU A 513 -7.71 67.02 -69.25
C LEU A 513 -9.24 67.00 -69.40
N GLN A 514 -9.99 66.41 -68.46
CA GLN A 514 -11.45 66.48 -68.44
C GLN A 514 -11.96 67.89 -68.12
N SER A 515 -11.32 68.64 -67.23
CA SER A 515 -11.67 70.04 -66.94
C SER A 515 -11.40 70.95 -68.15
N LEU A 516 -10.26 70.76 -68.82
CA LEU A 516 -9.93 71.46 -70.07
C LEU A 516 -10.90 71.06 -71.19
N ARG A 517 -11.24 69.77 -71.31
CA ARG A 517 -12.24 69.30 -72.28
C ARG A 517 -13.62 69.89 -71.99
N HIS A 518 -14.07 69.93 -70.74
CA HIS A 518 -15.37 70.52 -70.38
C HIS A 518 -15.41 72.02 -70.72
N LYS A 519 -14.36 72.77 -70.39
CA LYS A 519 -14.24 74.19 -70.81
C LYS A 519 -14.26 74.37 -72.33
N LEU A 520 -13.65 73.44 -73.07
CA LEU A 520 -13.64 73.45 -74.54
C LEU A 520 -15.00 73.04 -75.12
N GLU A 521 -15.69 72.09 -74.50
CA GLU A 521 -17.06 71.67 -74.87
C GLU A 521 -18.09 72.75 -74.50
N ASP A 522 -17.90 73.54 -73.43
CA ASP A 522 -18.73 74.71 -73.09
C ASP A 522 -18.60 75.82 -74.15
N VAL A 523 -17.38 76.04 -74.67
CA VAL A 523 -17.14 76.93 -75.82
C VAL A 523 -17.75 76.33 -77.09
N ARG A 524 -17.68 75.01 -77.26
CA ARG A 524 -18.26 74.33 -78.42
C ARG A 524 -19.78 74.31 -78.41
N GLN A 525 -20.44 74.16 -77.27
CA GLN A 525 -21.89 74.22 -77.14
C GLN A 525 -22.39 75.63 -77.47
N LYS A 526 -21.75 76.67 -76.94
CA LYS A 526 -22.00 78.07 -77.35
C LYS A 526 -21.81 78.29 -78.85
N SER A 527 -20.90 77.56 -79.50
CA SER A 527 -20.73 77.54 -80.95
C SER A 527 -21.68 76.60 -81.70
N HIS A 528 -22.36 75.67 -81.03
CA HIS A 528 -23.26 74.69 -81.63
C HIS A 528 -24.72 75.15 -81.56
N ASP A 529 -25.12 75.82 -80.49
CA ASP A 529 -26.40 76.53 -80.40
C ASP A 529 -26.51 77.57 -81.54
N ALA A 530 -25.38 78.21 -81.90
CA ALA A 530 -25.24 79.08 -83.07
C ALA A 530 -25.26 78.35 -84.45
N LYS A 531 -25.37 77.01 -84.48
CA LYS A 531 -25.38 76.17 -85.71
C LYS A 531 -26.60 75.26 -85.84
N VAL A 532 -27.26 74.87 -84.75
CA VAL A 532 -28.50 74.05 -84.79
C VAL A 532 -29.65 74.76 -85.54
N ALA A 533 -29.55 76.08 -85.73
CA ALA A 533 -30.47 76.85 -86.58
C ALA A 533 -30.42 76.51 -88.09
N GLN A 534 -29.41 75.79 -88.59
CA GLN A 534 -29.10 75.77 -90.02
C GLN A 534 -29.56 74.50 -90.79
N ASP A 535 -29.25 73.29 -90.31
CA ASP A 535 -29.35 72.07 -91.13
C ASP A 535 -30.48 71.11 -90.69
N ASN A 536 -31.61 71.19 -91.40
CA ASN A 536 -32.75 70.28 -91.26
C ASN A 536 -33.32 69.92 -92.66
N ARG A 537 -32.78 68.86 -93.31
CA ARG A 537 -33.24 68.32 -94.61
C ARG A 537 -32.67 66.90 -94.96
N ASN A 538 -33.55 66.05 -95.52
CA ASN A 538 -33.32 64.84 -96.36
C ASN A 538 -33.00 63.45 -95.70
N ALA A 539 -33.52 62.34 -96.29
CA ALA A 539 -33.43 60.93 -95.84
C ALA A 539 -33.88 59.86 -96.91
N PHE A 540 -33.78 58.53 -96.61
CA PHE A 540 -34.55 57.34 -97.16
C PHE A 540 -34.10 56.79 -98.60
N TYR A 541 -33.98 55.50 -99.12
CA TYR A 541 -34.25 54.00 -98.90
C TYR A 541 -32.95 53.13 -99.02
N GLY A 542 -32.83 51.77 -99.11
CA GLY A 542 -33.69 50.54 -99.24
C GLY A 542 -33.61 49.84 -100.64
N SER A 543 -33.75 48.50 -100.89
CA SER A 543 -33.85 47.27 -100.05
C SER A 543 -33.75 45.93 -100.90
N ASP A 544 -33.72 44.73 -100.27
CA ASP A 544 -34.08 43.34 -100.73
C ASP A 544 -33.17 42.60 -101.81
N ASP A 545 -33.25 41.29 -102.22
CA ASP A 545 -34.12 40.08 -101.93
C ASP A 545 -33.49 38.66 -102.34
N LEU A 546 -34.12 37.54 -101.88
CA LEU A 546 -34.31 36.12 -102.39
C LEU A 546 -33.22 35.01 -102.70
N VAL A 547 -33.56 33.74 -102.32
CA VAL A 547 -33.18 32.37 -102.85
C VAL A 547 -31.94 31.54 -102.32
N SER A 548 -32.27 30.49 -101.53
CA SER A 548 -31.86 29.03 -101.55
C SER A 548 -30.41 28.46 -101.47
N ALA A 549 -30.34 27.28 -100.81
CA ALA A 549 -29.46 26.10 -101.01
C ALA A 549 -28.16 25.88 -100.20
N VAL A 550 -27.86 24.59 -99.99
CA VAL A 550 -26.63 23.93 -99.43
C VAL A 550 -26.21 24.29 -98.00
N ALA A 551 -26.69 23.50 -97.03
CA ALA A 551 -26.11 23.43 -95.68
C ALA A 551 -24.86 22.52 -95.64
N SER A 552 -23.92 22.81 -94.73
CA SER A 552 -22.54 22.28 -94.73
C SER A 552 -22.40 20.83 -94.22
N SER A 553 -21.27 20.19 -94.56
CA SER A 553 -20.91 18.83 -94.14
C SER A 553 -19.43 18.70 -93.74
N LEU A 554 -19.12 17.58 -93.05
CA LEU A 554 -17.81 17.10 -92.57
C LEU A 554 -17.06 17.86 -91.46
N MET A 555 -16.95 17.16 -90.32
CA MET A 555 -15.73 16.99 -89.48
C MET A 555 -15.12 18.21 -88.75
N THR A 556 -14.46 18.09 -87.59
CA THR A 556 -13.98 16.91 -86.83
C THR A 556 -14.52 16.87 -85.38
N LYS A 557 -14.10 15.87 -84.59
CA LYS A 557 -14.67 15.52 -83.27
C LYS A 557 -13.88 16.17 -82.12
N ASN A 558 -14.56 16.62 -81.06
CA ASN A 558 -14.62 15.81 -79.82
C ASN A 558 -15.70 16.25 -78.83
N ARG A 559 -16.13 15.32 -77.98
CA ARG A 559 -17.49 15.29 -77.40
C ARG A 559 -17.48 15.43 -75.87
N ARG A 560 -17.69 16.65 -75.37
CA ARG A 560 -18.21 16.88 -73.99
C ARG A 560 -19.70 16.51 -73.94
N LYS A 561 -20.18 16.06 -72.77
CA LYS A 561 -21.47 16.52 -72.18
C LYS A 561 -21.53 16.19 -70.69
N ASN A 562 -22.49 16.80 -70.00
CA ASN A 562 -22.47 17.06 -68.55
C ASN A 562 -23.89 16.91 -67.98
N HIS A 563 -24.02 16.78 -66.65
CA HIS A 563 -25.27 16.78 -65.85
C HIS A 563 -26.14 15.48 -65.94
N LYS A 564 -26.96 15.10 -64.93
CA LYS A 564 -27.22 15.71 -63.60
C LYS A 564 -27.61 14.66 -62.51
N VAL A 565 -27.20 15.00 -61.29
CA VAL A 565 -27.54 14.49 -59.92
C VAL A 565 -29.06 14.52 -59.60
N PRO A 566 -29.67 13.72 -58.67
CA PRO A 566 -29.20 12.53 -57.89
C PRO A 566 -30.19 11.32 -57.73
N ALA A 567 -29.70 10.26 -57.03
CA ALA A 567 -30.34 9.54 -55.89
C ALA A 567 -30.80 8.04 -56.01
N GLN A 568 -30.55 7.31 -54.89
CA GLN A 568 -31.11 6.01 -54.43
C GLN A 568 -30.75 4.66 -55.12
N GLN A 569 -29.54 4.17 -54.79
CA GLN A 569 -29.26 2.88 -54.11
C GLN A 569 -30.02 1.57 -54.47
N THR A 570 -29.34 0.64 -55.18
CA THR A 570 -29.26 -0.85 -54.97
C THR A 570 -30.52 -1.74 -55.07
N PRO A 571 -30.44 -3.07 -55.40
CA PRO A 571 -29.27 -3.97 -55.31
C PRO A 571 -29.00 -4.95 -56.51
N LEU A 572 -27.86 -5.65 -56.40
CA LEU A 572 -27.50 -7.07 -56.73
C LEU A 572 -28.52 -7.96 -57.50
N SER A 573 -28.16 -8.92 -58.37
CA SER A 573 -26.94 -9.77 -58.47
C SER A 573 -26.77 -10.48 -59.84
N HIS A 574 -25.71 -11.32 -59.96
CA HIS A 574 -25.27 -12.22 -61.07
C HIS A 574 -24.32 -11.58 -62.12
N SER A 575 -23.11 -12.07 -62.47
CA SER A 575 -22.28 -13.29 -62.21
C SER A 575 -22.15 -14.30 -63.37
N ALA A 576 -21.16 -14.12 -64.24
CA ALA A 576 -20.27 -15.16 -64.78
C ALA A 576 -19.13 -14.52 -65.61
N GLU A 577 -17.94 -15.13 -65.57
CA GLU A 577 -16.88 -15.26 -66.61
C GLU A 577 -16.59 -14.12 -67.62
N ASP A 578 -15.38 -13.86 -68.12
CA ASP A 578 -13.96 -14.05 -67.73
C ASP A 578 -13.12 -13.59 -68.96
N THR A 579 -11.80 -13.43 -68.81
CA THR A 579 -10.77 -13.12 -69.85
C THR A 579 -10.52 -11.66 -70.28
N SER A 580 -9.25 -11.23 -70.11
CA SER A 580 -8.49 -10.12 -70.75
C SER A 580 -9.20 -8.80 -71.13
N GLY A 581 -8.78 -7.61 -70.70
CA GLY A 581 -7.54 -7.16 -70.03
C GLY A 581 -7.07 -5.83 -70.65
N LEU A 582 -6.38 -4.95 -69.89
CA LEU A 582 -6.16 -3.49 -70.14
C LEU A 582 -7.42 -2.62 -69.85
N ASP A 583 -7.35 -1.35 -69.42
CA ASP A 583 -6.29 -0.53 -68.77
C ASP A 583 -6.90 0.82 -68.25
N ASN A 584 -6.19 1.53 -67.35
CA ASN A 584 -6.42 2.87 -66.72
C ASN A 584 -7.10 2.95 -65.33
N GLY A 585 -6.50 3.75 -64.43
CA GLY A 585 -7.23 4.66 -63.54
C GLY A 585 -6.85 4.71 -62.05
N SER A 586 -5.96 5.65 -61.68
CA SER A 586 -6.03 6.60 -60.52
C SER A 586 -7.07 6.36 -59.41
N ASP A 587 -6.79 6.50 -58.10
CA ASP A 587 -5.74 7.30 -57.42
C ASP A 587 -5.29 6.72 -56.06
N GLU A 588 -4.18 7.26 -55.55
CA GLU A 588 -3.74 7.37 -54.14
C GLU A 588 -4.11 6.26 -53.12
N GLU A 589 -3.21 5.29 -52.90
CA GLU A 589 -2.62 5.09 -51.55
C GLU A 589 -1.20 4.48 -51.66
N TRP A 590 -0.36 4.72 -50.65
CA TRP A 590 1.11 4.61 -50.63
C TRP A 590 1.73 3.26 -51.09
N GLU A 591 2.72 3.31 -51.99
CA GLU A 591 3.96 2.51 -51.86
C GLU A 591 5.15 3.11 -52.63
N GLU A 592 6.35 3.10 -52.03
CA GLU A 592 7.54 3.83 -52.51
C GLU A 592 8.57 2.87 -53.14
N VAL A 593 8.66 2.87 -54.48
CA VAL A 593 9.65 2.06 -55.21
C VAL A 593 11.01 2.76 -55.28
N CYS A 594 12.01 2.18 -54.61
CA CYS A 594 13.41 2.54 -54.81
C CYS A 594 14.02 1.76 -56.00
N GLU A 595 14.19 2.41 -57.16
CA GLU A 595 15.16 1.96 -58.17
C GLU A 595 16.56 2.56 -57.88
N PRO A 596 17.64 1.75 -57.92
CA PRO A 596 19.01 2.24 -57.95
C PRO A 596 19.65 2.08 -59.35
N GLY A 597 19.87 3.21 -60.04
CA GLY A 597 20.55 3.25 -61.34
C GLY A 597 21.99 3.79 -61.28
N ASN A 598 22.96 2.92 -61.57
CA ASN A 598 24.37 3.14 -61.95
C ASN A 598 25.07 4.50 -61.65
N SER A 599 26.25 4.42 -61.03
CA SER A 599 27.50 4.83 -61.70
C SER A 599 28.73 4.10 -61.15
N GLU A 600 29.68 3.89 -62.05
CA GLU A 600 30.86 3.04 -62.03
C GLU A 600 31.92 3.38 -60.97
N SER A 601 32.73 2.39 -60.54
CA SER A 601 34.20 2.40 -60.76
C SER A 601 34.97 1.16 -60.23
N GLU A 602 35.88 0.69 -61.09
CA GLU A 602 37.19 0.07 -60.86
C GLU A 602 37.48 -1.13 -59.91
N SER A 603 38.16 -2.10 -60.52
CA SER A 603 39.31 -2.90 -60.02
C SER A 603 39.07 -4.18 -59.17
N GLN A 604 39.67 -5.27 -59.66
CA GLN A 604 40.28 -6.32 -58.81
C GLN A 604 41.79 -6.02 -58.67
N PRO A 605 42.50 -6.67 -57.73
CA PRO A 605 43.19 -7.90 -58.17
C PRO A 605 43.27 -9.02 -57.11
N SER A 606 43.63 -10.23 -57.57
CA SER A 606 44.50 -11.28 -56.96
C SER A 606 44.63 -11.41 -55.41
N SER A 607 44.86 -12.58 -54.80
CA SER A 607 45.74 -13.67 -55.25
C SER A 607 45.70 -14.86 -54.26
N LEU A 608 46.12 -16.05 -54.73
CA LEU A 608 46.56 -17.23 -53.94
C LEU A 608 45.56 -17.87 -52.92
N GLY A 609 45.56 -19.18 -52.67
CA GLY A 609 46.21 -20.28 -53.39
C GLY A 609 46.91 -21.30 -52.49
N LYS A 610 46.29 -22.49 -52.30
CA LYS A 610 46.84 -23.69 -51.59
C LYS A 610 46.89 -23.51 -50.05
N THR A 611 47.03 -24.53 -49.19
CA THR A 611 47.62 -25.88 -49.33
C THR A 611 47.04 -26.87 -48.29
N ILE A 612 47.11 -28.20 -48.56
CA ILE A 612 47.27 -29.33 -47.59
C ILE A 612 46.19 -29.45 -46.48
N ALA A 613 45.23 -30.39 -46.43
CA ALA A 613 45.19 -31.85 -46.72
C ALA A 613 46.01 -32.74 -45.76
N LYS A 614 45.38 -33.50 -44.84
CA LYS A 614 45.99 -34.65 -44.13
C LYS A 614 44.95 -35.64 -43.57
N HIS A 615 45.15 -36.93 -43.90
CA HIS A 615 44.60 -38.17 -43.28
C HIS A 615 43.06 -38.29 -43.10
N SER A 616 42.29 -39.22 -43.69
CA SER A 616 42.51 -40.59 -44.22
C SER A 616 42.76 -41.70 -43.18
N ARG A 617 41.69 -42.46 -42.85
CA ARG A 617 41.53 -43.94 -43.02
C ARG A 617 40.08 -44.34 -42.62
N VAL A 618 39.30 -45.10 -43.40
CA VAL A 618 39.34 -46.58 -43.65
C VAL A 618 39.03 -47.34 -42.34
N LYS A 619 38.02 -48.23 -42.20
CA LYS A 619 37.15 -49.06 -43.09
C LYS A 619 35.83 -49.36 -42.29
N ILE A 620 34.74 -50.03 -42.70
CA ILE A 620 34.54 -51.33 -43.41
C ILE A 620 33.00 -51.50 -43.74
N HIS A 621 32.65 -52.03 -44.93
CA HIS A 621 31.50 -52.90 -45.36
C HIS A 621 30.04 -52.81 -44.80
N ARG A 622 28.96 -53.34 -45.43
CA ARG A 622 28.52 -53.67 -46.84
C ARG A 622 27.13 -54.40 -46.77
N VAL A 623 26.33 -54.41 -47.87
CA VAL A 623 25.26 -55.41 -48.25
C VAL A 623 23.77 -55.19 -47.83
N LYS A 624 22.92 -54.92 -48.87
CA LYS A 624 21.51 -55.35 -49.20
C LYS A 624 20.33 -55.35 -48.20
N GLY A 625 19.12 -55.11 -48.75
CA GLY A 625 17.79 -55.50 -48.24
C GLY A 625 16.70 -54.45 -48.54
N LEU A 626 16.15 -54.34 -49.76
CA LEU A 626 14.98 -55.06 -50.34
C LEU A 626 13.62 -54.82 -49.64
N GLN A 627 12.61 -54.43 -50.43
CA GLN A 627 11.18 -54.41 -50.08
C GLN A 627 10.59 -55.84 -49.94
N PRO A 628 9.34 -55.96 -49.47
CA PRO A 628 8.27 -56.21 -50.45
C PRO A 628 7.00 -55.35 -50.26
N ASP A 629 6.14 -55.32 -51.28
CA ASP A 629 4.80 -54.72 -51.27
C ASP A 629 3.75 -55.58 -50.52
N ILE A 630 2.54 -55.02 -50.28
CA ILE A 630 1.25 -55.64 -50.65
C ILE A 630 0.07 -54.64 -50.63
N LEU A 631 -0.46 -54.43 -51.83
CA LEU A 631 -1.86 -54.24 -52.27
C LEU A 631 -3.02 -53.94 -51.29
N ASN A 632 -3.90 -53.03 -51.76
CA ASN A 632 -5.37 -52.98 -51.55
C ASN A 632 -5.92 -52.64 -50.14
N LYS A 633 -7.11 -52.01 -49.97
CA LYS A 633 -8.21 -51.61 -50.89
C LYS A 633 -8.92 -50.35 -50.36
N LYS A 634 -9.66 -49.60 -51.20
CA LYS A 634 -10.54 -48.48 -50.77
C LYS A 634 -12.02 -48.90 -50.75
N THR A 635 -12.79 -48.40 -49.79
CA THR A 635 -14.27 -48.43 -49.78
C THR A 635 -14.84 -47.09 -49.31
N LYS A 636 -15.98 -46.67 -49.91
CA LYS A 636 -16.72 -45.44 -49.58
C LYS A 636 -17.83 -45.72 -48.54
N PRO A 637 -18.50 -44.68 -48.02
CA PRO A 637 -19.94 -44.60 -48.36
C PRO A 637 -20.45 -43.20 -48.77
N HIS A 638 -21.64 -43.18 -49.37
CA HIS A 638 -22.56 -42.03 -49.44
C HIS A 638 -23.75 -42.32 -48.49
N ARG A 639 -24.34 -41.35 -47.75
CA ARG A 639 -25.29 -40.28 -48.18
C ARG A 639 -26.57 -40.90 -48.79
N ILE A 640 -27.84 -40.61 -48.43
CA ILE A 640 -28.58 -39.78 -47.41
C ILE A 640 -30.06 -40.33 -47.42
N PRO A 641 -31.15 -39.65 -46.98
CA PRO A 641 -31.37 -38.58 -45.96
C PRO A 641 -31.91 -39.23 -44.65
N ILE A 642 -32.81 -38.74 -43.78
CA ILE A 642 -33.63 -37.51 -43.54
C ILE A 642 -33.61 -37.26 -41.99
N HIS A 643 -34.24 -36.31 -41.28
CA HIS A 643 -35.29 -35.29 -41.47
C HIS A 643 -34.80 -33.90 -40.96
N ARG A 644 -35.58 -32.84 -41.19
CA ARG A 644 -35.27 -31.43 -40.85
C ARG A 644 -36.58 -30.66 -40.50
N PRO A 645 -36.53 -29.37 -40.13
CA PRO A 645 -36.33 -28.78 -38.80
C PRO A 645 -37.64 -28.22 -38.19
N VAL A 646 -37.56 -27.59 -37.00
CA VAL A 646 -38.12 -26.22 -36.80
C VAL A 646 -37.12 -25.38 -36.01
N ARG A 647 -37.05 -24.09 -36.31
CA ARG A 647 -36.31 -23.05 -35.59
C ARG A 647 -37.31 -21.93 -35.30
N THR A 648 -37.48 -21.49 -34.06
CA THR A 648 -38.23 -20.26 -33.74
C THR A 648 -37.50 -19.41 -32.71
N THR A 649 -37.40 -18.12 -33.01
CA THR A 649 -36.86 -17.07 -32.15
C THR A 649 -38.02 -16.21 -31.64
N ALA A 650 -38.01 -15.83 -30.36
CA ALA A 650 -38.91 -14.79 -29.86
C ALA A 650 -38.28 -14.02 -28.68
N ASN A 651 -37.93 -12.75 -28.91
CA ASN A 651 -37.76 -11.79 -27.83
C ASN A 651 -39.13 -11.32 -27.35
N LYS A 652 -39.28 -11.03 -26.05
CA LYS A 652 -40.30 -10.06 -25.61
C LYS A 652 -39.85 -9.31 -24.34
N ARG A 653 -39.75 -7.99 -24.45
CA ARG A 653 -39.68 -7.05 -23.30
C ARG A 653 -41.10 -6.61 -22.95
N ILE A 654 -41.33 -6.36 -21.66
CA ILE A 654 -42.26 -5.39 -21.02
C ILE A 654 -41.91 -5.49 -19.52
N SER A 655 -41.21 -4.50 -18.94
CA SER A 655 -41.69 -3.24 -18.32
C SER A 655 -42.39 -3.41 -16.97
N GLU A 656 -41.62 -3.06 -15.94
CA GLU A 656 -42.00 -2.21 -14.79
C GLU A 656 -43.34 -2.43 -14.05
N ARG A 657 -43.22 -2.79 -12.76
CA ARG A 657 -43.55 -1.83 -11.69
C ARG A 657 -42.84 -2.17 -10.38
N ALA A 658 -42.60 -1.16 -9.54
CA ALA A 658 -41.91 -1.31 -8.26
C ALA A 658 -42.89 -1.24 -7.07
N ALA A 659 -42.66 -2.10 -6.07
CA ALA A 659 -43.11 -1.95 -4.69
C ALA A 659 -42.10 -2.69 -3.79
N GLY A 660 -41.61 -2.04 -2.74
CA GLY A 660 -40.49 -2.56 -1.94
C GLY A 660 -40.92 -3.38 -0.73
N HIS A 661 -40.21 -4.49 -0.46
CA HIS A 661 -40.17 -5.11 0.86
C HIS A 661 -38.73 -5.49 1.23
N THR A 662 -38.30 -5.04 2.41
CA THR A 662 -36.96 -5.27 2.95
C THR A 662 -36.79 -6.71 3.45
N LYS A 663 -35.86 -7.45 2.86
CA LYS A 663 -35.31 -8.69 3.45
C LYS A 663 -33.80 -8.74 3.27
N LEU A 664 -33.10 -8.87 4.41
CA LEU A 664 -31.64 -9.00 4.50
C LEU A 664 -31.20 -10.41 4.07
N PRO A 665 -30.15 -10.56 3.23
CA PRO A 665 -29.33 -11.75 3.22
C PRO A 665 -28.28 -11.68 4.34
N LEU A 666 -28.03 -12.80 5.01
CA LEU A 666 -27.11 -12.88 6.15
C LEU A 666 -25.64 -12.97 5.69
N TRP A 667 -24.71 -12.41 6.46
CA TRP A 667 -23.27 -12.63 6.26
C TRP A 667 -22.89 -14.12 6.37
N ILE A 668 -21.90 -14.53 5.58
CA ILE A 668 -21.23 -15.83 5.70
C ILE A 668 -19.89 -15.62 6.42
N SER A 669 -19.58 -16.51 7.36
CA SER A 669 -18.19 -16.77 7.76
C SER A 669 -18.01 -18.25 8.07
N CYS A 670 -17.16 -18.88 7.27
CA CYS A 670 -16.61 -20.22 7.44
C CYS A 670 -15.40 -20.16 8.42
N PRO A 671 -14.68 -21.26 8.75
CA PRO A 671 -14.77 -22.63 8.20
C PRO A 671 -14.72 -23.77 9.24
N VAL A 672 -14.82 -25.02 8.76
CA VAL A 672 -13.92 -26.13 9.14
C VAL A 672 -14.12 -27.33 8.19
N ASP A 673 -13.00 -27.97 7.84
CA ASP A 673 -12.78 -29.30 7.21
C ASP A 673 -13.52 -29.76 5.93
N HIS A 674 -12.73 -30.43 5.07
CA HIS A 674 -13.18 -31.30 3.98
C HIS A 674 -12.61 -32.70 4.18
N GLY A 675 -13.48 -33.68 4.41
CA GLY A 675 -13.13 -35.09 4.59
C GLY A 675 -13.69 -35.96 3.47
N ALA A 676 -12.81 -36.46 2.61
CA ALA A 676 -12.97 -37.47 1.57
C ALA A 676 -14.38 -38.06 1.31
N GLN A 677 -14.89 -37.85 0.09
CA GLN A 677 -15.60 -38.90 -0.65
C GLN A 677 -14.64 -39.54 -1.66
N ARG A 678 -14.77 -40.86 -1.84
CA ARG A 678 -14.27 -41.57 -3.02
C ARG A 678 -15.28 -42.66 -3.36
N GLU A 679 -15.77 -42.65 -4.59
CA GLU A 679 -16.63 -43.69 -5.13
C GLU A 679 -15.84 -44.99 -5.31
N PHE A 680 -16.52 -46.13 -5.21
CA PHE A 680 -16.36 -47.23 -6.16
C PHE A 680 -17.57 -48.17 -6.06
N ALA A 681 -18.13 -48.52 -7.21
CA ALA A 681 -19.08 -49.62 -7.37
C ALA A 681 -18.60 -50.50 -8.52
N THR A 682 -18.36 -51.79 -8.25
CA THR A 682 -18.21 -52.84 -9.27
C THR A 682 -18.23 -54.22 -8.59
N SER A 683 -19.21 -55.05 -8.94
CA SER A 683 -19.18 -56.51 -8.66
C SER A 683 -18.34 -57.22 -9.72
N PRO A 684 -18.05 -58.54 -9.60
CA PRO A 684 -18.89 -59.49 -10.34
C PRO A 684 -19.01 -60.94 -9.76
N ILE A 685 -19.77 -61.77 -10.48
CA ILE A 685 -19.89 -63.26 -10.42
C ILE A 685 -20.85 -63.83 -9.34
N ALA A 686 -21.57 -64.92 -9.71
CA ALA A 686 -22.69 -65.56 -9.00
C ALA A 686 -22.65 -67.11 -9.17
N PHE A 687 -23.79 -67.81 -8.95
CA PHE A 687 -24.07 -69.28 -8.88
C PHE A 687 -24.12 -69.83 -7.42
N ILE A 688 -25.13 -70.60 -6.92
CA ILE A 688 -26.36 -71.25 -7.46
C ILE A 688 -27.57 -71.13 -6.46
N ASN A 689 -28.79 -71.35 -6.99
CA ASN A 689 -30.17 -71.38 -6.42
C ASN A 689 -30.47 -72.56 -5.41
N PRO A 690 -31.70 -72.81 -4.87
CA PRO A 690 -33.02 -72.12 -4.96
C PRO A 690 -33.85 -72.02 -3.62
N THR A 691 -35.16 -71.66 -3.74
CA THR A 691 -36.32 -71.72 -2.78
C THR A 691 -36.46 -70.63 -1.69
N SER A 692 -37.66 -70.18 -1.25
CA SER A 692 -39.02 -70.11 -1.84
C SER A 692 -39.99 -69.26 -0.97
N SER A 693 -40.94 -68.51 -1.57
CA SER A 693 -42.16 -67.91 -0.94
C SER A 693 -41.95 -66.80 0.13
N SER A 694 -42.92 -65.92 0.46
CA SER A 694 -44.06 -65.30 -0.27
C SER A 694 -44.64 -64.09 0.53
N LEU A 695 -45.58 -63.34 -0.06
CA LEU A 695 -46.58 -62.43 0.56
C LEU A 695 -46.20 -61.03 1.12
N SER A 696 -47.23 -60.19 1.15
CA SER A 696 -47.44 -58.84 1.73
C SER A 696 -48.97 -58.67 1.87
N PRO A 697 -49.60 -57.51 2.19
CA PRO A 697 -49.16 -56.25 2.81
C PRO A 697 -50.09 -55.85 4.02
N LEU A 698 -49.99 -54.62 4.57
CA LEU A 698 -51.13 -53.68 4.75
C LEU A 698 -50.73 -52.29 5.31
N THR A 699 -51.68 -51.34 5.29
CA THR A 699 -51.57 -49.93 5.72
C THR A 699 -52.86 -49.46 6.40
N SER A 700 -52.80 -48.61 7.43
CA SER A 700 -53.96 -47.81 7.89
C SER A 700 -53.57 -46.53 8.68
N GLN A 701 -54.53 -45.60 8.78
CA GLN A 701 -54.50 -44.28 9.47
C GLN A 701 -55.63 -44.27 10.55
N PRO A 702 -55.99 -43.19 11.33
CA PRO A 702 -56.24 -41.79 10.91
C PRO A 702 -55.93 -40.70 11.98
N ALA A 703 -56.61 -39.53 11.93
CA ALA A 703 -56.48 -38.38 12.84
C ALA A 703 -57.86 -37.70 13.16
N ALA A 704 -57.90 -36.75 14.11
CA ALA A 704 -59.13 -35.99 14.50
C ALA A 704 -58.82 -34.56 15.06
N PHE A 705 -59.85 -33.71 15.20
CA PHE A 705 -59.81 -32.27 15.56
C PHE A 705 -60.72 -31.90 16.77
N THR A 706 -60.47 -30.79 17.51
CA THR A 706 -61.50 -30.00 18.25
C THR A 706 -61.06 -28.61 18.82
N THR A 707 -61.44 -27.53 18.13
CA THR A 707 -62.28 -26.38 18.57
C THR A 707 -62.24 -25.75 20.02
N THR A 708 -61.57 -24.59 20.18
CA THR A 708 -61.96 -23.25 20.81
C THR A 708 -62.90 -23.07 22.05
N PRO A 709 -63.01 -21.88 22.73
CA PRO A 709 -62.26 -20.59 22.69
C PRO A 709 -61.81 -19.99 24.09
N PRO A 710 -62.11 -18.73 24.59
CA PRO A 710 -61.15 -17.81 25.28
C PRO A 710 -61.60 -17.50 26.76
N PRO A 711 -61.42 -16.32 27.45
CA PRO A 711 -60.63 -15.06 27.30
C PRO A 711 -59.76 -14.79 28.60
N PRO A 712 -59.48 -13.57 29.17
CA PRO A 712 -59.57 -12.15 28.74
C PRO A 712 -58.25 -11.32 28.94
N CYS A 713 -58.23 -10.23 29.77
CA CYS A 713 -57.28 -9.10 29.71
C CYS A 713 -56.89 -8.51 31.09
N LEU A 714 -55.69 -7.91 31.24
CA LEU A 714 -55.49 -6.44 31.49
C LEU A 714 -54.00 -6.02 31.64
N THR A 715 -53.76 -4.71 31.84
CA THR A 715 -52.51 -3.96 31.65
C THR A 715 -51.65 -3.73 32.91
N SER A 716 -50.32 -3.67 32.75
CA SER A 716 -49.42 -2.73 33.45
C SER A 716 -48.02 -2.71 32.79
N ALA A 717 -47.18 -1.73 33.13
CA ALA A 717 -45.87 -1.49 32.50
C ALA A 717 -44.66 -1.71 33.44
N ALA A 718 -43.49 -1.87 32.81
CA ALA A 718 -42.13 -1.63 33.33
C ALA A 718 -41.73 -2.24 34.70
N SER A 719 -41.04 -3.40 34.68
CA SER A 719 -39.77 -3.59 35.42
C SER A 719 -39.05 -4.95 35.19
N THR A 720 -37.73 -4.95 35.42
CA THR A 720 -36.80 -6.11 35.53
C THR A 720 -36.48 -6.96 34.29
N ASN A 721 -35.37 -6.62 33.61
CA ASN A 721 -34.77 -7.41 32.52
C ASN A 721 -34.11 -8.75 32.94
N HIS A 722 -34.32 -9.23 34.17
CA HIS A 722 -33.62 -10.41 34.70
C HIS A 722 -34.25 -11.76 34.30
N SER A 723 -35.55 -11.81 34.01
CA SER A 723 -36.25 -13.06 33.67
C SER A 723 -35.92 -13.59 32.27
N ALA A 724 -35.79 -12.68 31.28
CA ALA A 724 -35.43 -13.03 29.91
C ALA A 724 -34.04 -13.68 29.82
N ARG A 725 -33.07 -13.19 30.61
CA ARG A 725 -31.71 -13.73 30.65
C ARG A 725 -31.67 -15.15 31.24
N ARG A 726 -32.32 -15.38 32.39
CA ARG A 726 -32.42 -16.72 33.00
C ARG A 726 -33.12 -17.74 32.11
N THR A 727 -34.15 -17.34 31.36
CA THR A 727 -34.86 -18.25 30.43
C THR A 727 -34.04 -18.55 29.17
N ALA A 728 -33.25 -17.61 28.66
CA ALA A 728 -32.27 -17.86 27.59
C ALA A 728 -31.14 -18.79 28.03
N GLU A 729 -30.56 -18.54 29.21
CA GLU A 729 -29.50 -19.38 29.82
C GLU A 729 -30.02 -20.81 30.10
N SER A 730 -31.26 -20.96 30.60
CA SER A 730 -31.91 -22.26 30.79
C SER A 730 -32.14 -23.02 29.48
N ARG A 731 -32.58 -22.34 28.41
CA ARG A 731 -32.71 -22.95 27.07
C ARG A 731 -31.36 -23.38 26.49
N SER A 732 -30.32 -22.57 26.68
CA SER A 732 -28.94 -22.90 26.30
C SER A 732 -28.44 -24.15 27.03
N MET A 733 -28.65 -24.22 28.36
CA MET A 733 -28.31 -25.40 29.16
C MET A 733 -29.12 -26.65 28.80
N ALA A 734 -30.39 -26.51 28.42
CA ALA A 734 -31.20 -27.61 27.90
C ALA A 734 -30.67 -28.14 26.56
N ALA A 735 -30.32 -27.23 25.62
CA ALA A 735 -29.71 -27.59 24.34
C ALA A 735 -28.33 -28.25 24.53
N LEU A 736 -27.51 -27.75 25.47
CA LEU A 736 -26.22 -28.35 25.82
C LEU A 736 -26.38 -29.75 26.43
N ARG A 737 -27.37 -29.96 27.31
CA ARG A 737 -27.72 -31.29 27.87
C ARG A 737 -28.21 -32.26 26.79
N GLN A 738 -29.01 -31.80 25.82
CA GLN A 738 -29.40 -32.63 24.67
C GLN A 738 -28.20 -32.95 23.76
N ARG A 739 -27.28 -32.01 23.52
CA ARG A 739 -26.04 -32.24 22.76
C ARG A 739 -25.12 -33.23 23.46
N MET A 740 -24.94 -33.10 24.78
CA MET A 740 -24.24 -34.06 25.64
C MET A 740 -24.84 -35.46 25.50
N SER A 741 -26.17 -35.60 25.66
CA SER A 741 -26.86 -36.89 25.52
C SER A 741 -26.67 -37.52 24.14
N ARG A 742 -26.83 -36.74 23.06
CA ARG A 742 -26.59 -37.21 21.68
C ARG A 742 -25.14 -37.63 21.43
N LEU A 743 -24.16 -36.88 21.95
CA LEU A 743 -22.73 -37.25 21.87
C LEU A 743 -22.44 -38.52 22.68
N GLN A 744 -23.02 -38.67 23.87
CA GLN A 744 -22.86 -39.85 24.72
C GLN A 744 -23.50 -41.10 24.07
N GLN A 745 -24.66 -40.93 23.41
CA GLN A 745 -25.29 -41.95 22.58
C GLN A 745 -24.42 -42.31 21.36
N GLN A 746 -23.89 -41.34 20.62
CA GLN A 746 -22.96 -41.58 19.50
C GLN A 746 -21.70 -42.33 19.96
N VAL A 747 -21.09 -41.94 21.08
CA VAL A 747 -19.95 -42.65 21.68
C VAL A 747 -20.33 -44.08 22.08
N SER A 748 -21.54 -44.32 22.58
CA SER A 748 -22.03 -45.68 22.87
C SER A 748 -22.18 -46.55 21.61
N VAL A 749 -22.65 -45.97 20.51
CA VAL A 749 -22.81 -46.66 19.22
C VAL A 749 -21.43 -46.94 18.61
N LEU A 750 -20.51 -45.98 18.64
CA LEU A 750 -19.13 -46.16 18.18
C LEU A 750 -18.37 -47.19 19.02
N LYS A 751 -18.60 -47.26 20.33
CA LYS A 751 -18.04 -48.33 21.19
C LYS A 751 -18.60 -49.71 20.83
N LYS A 752 -19.91 -49.83 20.57
CA LYS A 752 -20.52 -51.09 20.10
C LYS A 752 -20.03 -51.50 18.72
N ALA A 753 -19.92 -50.57 17.77
CA ALA A 753 -19.36 -50.80 16.45
C ALA A 753 -17.89 -51.25 16.52
N LYS A 754 -17.07 -50.60 17.36
CA LYS A 754 -15.68 -51.03 17.60
C LYS A 754 -15.60 -52.44 18.20
N ALA A 755 -16.47 -52.80 19.14
CA ALA A 755 -16.51 -54.14 19.71
C ALA A 755 -16.89 -55.21 18.66
N SER A 756 -17.91 -54.93 17.84
CA SER A 756 -18.31 -55.83 16.75
C SER A 756 -17.23 -55.97 15.67
N ALA A 757 -16.50 -54.90 15.36
CA ALA A 757 -15.36 -54.94 14.44
C ALA A 757 -14.15 -55.71 15.01
N ALA A 758 -13.91 -55.62 16.32
CA ALA A 758 -12.87 -56.43 16.97
C ALA A 758 -13.22 -57.93 16.94
N GLN A 759 -14.50 -58.29 17.14
CA GLN A 759 -14.97 -59.67 17.04
C GLN A 759 -14.92 -60.22 15.60
N SER A 760 -15.15 -59.39 14.58
CA SER A 760 -14.93 -59.81 13.19
C SER A 760 -13.44 -59.92 12.84
N GLU A 761 -12.57 -59.05 13.36
CA GLU A 761 -11.11 -59.20 13.23
C GLU A 761 -10.62 -60.50 13.90
N GLU A 762 -11.09 -60.81 15.10
CA GLU A 762 -10.72 -62.01 15.87
C GLU A 762 -11.17 -63.30 15.19
N SER A 763 -12.42 -63.37 14.70
CA SER A 763 -12.90 -64.53 13.93
C SER A 763 -12.23 -64.68 12.56
N LEU A 764 -11.88 -63.58 11.89
CA LEU A 764 -11.03 -63.65 10.68
C LEU A 764 -9.61 -64.13 11.02
N ARG A 765 -9.04 -63.71 12.14
CA ARG A 765 -7.73 -64.17 12.62
C ARG A 765 -7.74 -65.67 12.91
N GLU A 766 -8.77 -66.17 13.57
CA GLU A 766 -8.98 -67.61 13.76
C GLU A 766 -9.05 -68.38 12.43
N THR A 767 -9.78 -67.89 11.42
CA THR A 767 -9.84 -68.59 10.13
C THR A 767 -8.50 -68.57 9.39
N VAL A 768 -7.76 -67.46 9.47
CA VAL A 768 -6.39 -67.36 8.95
C VAL A 768 -5.44 -68.34 9.65
N ASP A 769 -5.54 -68.51 10.97
CA ASP A 769 -4.68 -69.44 11.71
C ASP A 769 -5.08 -70.91 11.48
N LYS A 770 -6.37 -71.22 11.32
CA LYS A 770 -6.85 -72.53 10.85
C LYS A 770 -6.31 -72.86 9.45
N LEU A 771 -6.38 -71.91 8.51
CA LEU A 771 -5.82 -72.07 7.16
C LEU A 771 -4.29 -72.25 7.15
N LYS A 772 -3.53 -71.64 8.08
CA LYS A 772 -2.08 -71.90 8.25
C LYS A 772 -1.81 -73.34 8.70
N VAL A 773 -2.63 -73.90 9.59
CA VAL A 773 -2.52 -75.30 10.03
C VAL A 773 -2.86 -76.26 8.89
N GLU A 774 -3.92 -75.98 8.12
CA GLU A 774 -4.29 -76.75 6.93
C GLU A 774 -3.22 -76.70 5.83
N LEU A 775 -2.64 -75.52 5.57
CA LEU A 775 -1.52 -75.34 4.65
C LEU A 775 -0.30 -76.17 5.10
N SER A 776 0.02 -76.15 6.39
CA SER A 776 1.13 -76.92 6.98
C SER A 776 0.89 -78.44 6.85
N SER A 777 -0.35 -78.89 7.08
CA SER A 777 -0.79 -80.28 6.85
C SER A 777 -0.72 -80.66 5.37
N ALA A 778 -1.08 -79.77 4.45
CA ALA A 778 -0.95 -79.99 3.01
C ALA A 778 0.52 -80.11 2.57
N TYR A 779 1.42 -79.27 3.10
CA TYR A 779 2.86 -79.40 2.89
C TYR A 779 3.42 -80.71 3.45
N GLY A 780 2.96 -81.15 4.63
CA GLY A 780 3.31 -82.45 5.20
C GLY A 780 2.89 -83.62 4.30
N ARG A 781 1.63 -83.62 3.83
CA ARG A 781 1.10 -84.61 2.88
C ARG A 781 1.85 -84.60 1.55
N LEU A 782 2.19 -83.41 1.01
CA LEU A 782 3.00 -83.28 -0.22
C LEU A 782 4.42 -83.83 -0.04
N LYS A 783 5.04 -83.63 1.13
CA LYS A 783 6.36 -84.20 1.45
C LYS A 783 6.31 -85.74 1.50
N ALA A 784 5.31 -86.30 2.18
CA ALA A 784 5.08 -87.75 2.23
C ALA A 784 4.80 -88.34 0.83
N ALA A 785 3.96 -87.68 0.02
CA ALA A 785 3.69 -88.10 -1.35
C ALA A 785 4.94 -88.10 -2.23
N LYS A 786 5.81 -87.09 -2.11
CA LYS A 786 7.11 -87.06 -2.81
C LYS A 786 8.02 -88.23 -2.39
N GLN A 787 8.10 -88.53 -1.10
CA GLN A 787 8.87 -89.69 -0.61
C GLN A 787 8.28 -91.02 -1.11
N HIS A 788 6.95 -91.14 -1.19
CA HIS A 788 6.27 -92.32 -1.74
C HIS A 788 6.54 -92.51 -3.24
N ILE A 789 6.48 -91.43 -4.03
CA ILE A 789 6.83 -91.46 -5.47
C ILE A 789 8.30 -91.87 -5.64
N GLN A 790 9.21 -91.32 -4.84
CA GLN A 790 10.63 -91.64 -4.90
C GLN A 790 10.91 -93.11 -4.55
N LYS A 791 10.14 -93.72 -3.64
CA LYS A 791 10.19 -95.16 -3.38
C LYS A 791 9.66 -95.97 -4.57
N LEU A 792 8.52 -95.58 -5.13
CA LEU A 792 7.94 -96.25 -6.30
C LEU A 792 8.88 -96.23 -7.52
N GLN A 793 9.68 -95.17 -7.70
CA GLN A 793 10.71 -95.13 -8.76
C GLN A 793 11.78 -96.20 -8.56
N VAL A 794 12.34 -96.32 -7.36
CA VAL A 794 13.35 -97.35 -7.01
C VAL A 794 12.78 -98.77 -7.14
N ASP A 795 11.51 -98.98 -6.81
CA ASP A 795 10.87 -100.29 -6.98
C ASP A 795 10.52 -100.60 -8.46
N LEU A 796 10.29 -99.57 -9.29
CA LEU A 796 10.16 -99.71 -10.76
C LEU A 796 11.49 -100.08 -11.43
N GLU A 797 12.59 -99.46 -11.01
CA GLU A 797 13.94 -99.72 -11.52
C GLU A 797 14.35 -101.19 -11.28
N LYS A 798 14.04 -101.74 -10.09
CA LYS A 798 14.23 -103.17 -9.78
C LYS A 798 13.44 -104.07 -10.73
N LEU A 799 12.14 -103.82 -10.89
CA LEU A 799 11.27 -104.63 -11.76
C LEU A 799 11.70 -104.57 -13.23
N GLN A 800 12.31 -103.47 -13.67
CA GLN A 800 12.93 -103.39 -15.01
C GLN A 800 14.16 -104.29 -15.12
N THR A 801 15.04 -104.32 -14.12
CA THR A 801 16.19 -105.25 -14.11
C THR A 801 15.76 -106.72 -14.01
N GLU A 802 14.71 -107.03 -13.24
CA GLU A 802 14.19 -108.39 -13.09
C GLU A 802 13.54 -108.89 -14.38
N LYS A 803 12.77 -108.04 -15.08
CA LYS A 803 12.24 -108.37 -16.41
C LYS A 803 13.37 -108.67 -17.41
N GLN A 804 14.46 -107.90 -17.36
CA GLN A 804 15.58 -108.05 -18.30
C GLN A 804 16.38 -109.35 -18.10
N VAL A 805 16.22 -110.04 -16.98
CA VAL A 805 16.78 -111.39 -16.73
C VAL A 805 15.86 -112.50 -17.28
N LEU A 806 14.58 -112.22 -17.54
CA LEU A 806 13.59 -113.22 -17.97
C LEU A 806 13.41 -113.32 -19.50
N ASP A 807 13.76 -112.28 -20.27
CA ASP A 807 13.68 -112.31 -21.74
C ASP A 807 14.79 -113.17 -22.41
N ASP A 808 15.89 -113.49 -21.71
CA ASP A 808 17.05 -114.24 -22.25
C ASP A 808 16.85 -115.79 -22.31
N GLY A 809 15.65 -116.29 -22.00
CA GLY A 809 15.49 -117.66 -21.46
C GLY A 809 14.49 -118.64 -22.10
N SER A 810 14.14 -118.58 -23.40
CA SER A 810 13.39 -119.68 -24.08
C SER A 810 13.30 -119.58 -25.62
N SER A 811 13.78 -120.60 -26.36
CA SER A 811 13.34 -120.90 -27.75
C SER A 811 13.79 -122.29 -28.26
N SER A 812 13.19 -122.74 -29.38
CA SER A 812 13.38 -124.06 -30.07
C SER A 812 12.73 -125.28 -29.35
N ASN A 813 12.24 -126.35 -29.99
CA ASN A 813 12.25 -126.83 -31.40
C ASN A 813 10.91 -127.54 -31.79
N LYS A 814 10.74 -127.96 -33.06
CA LYS A 814 9.55 -128.68 -33.61
C LYS A 814 9.91 -129.76 -34.65
N ALA A 815 9.07 -130.80 -34.73
CA ALA A 815 8.90 -131.78 -35.84
C ALA A 815 10.13 -132.71 -36.14
N ASP A 816 10.03 -133.85 -36.82
CA ASP A 816 9.04 -134.33 -37.81
C ASP A 816 8.88 -135.89 -37.83
N THR A 817 8.09 -136.48 -38.76
CA THR A 817 7.80 -137.96 -38.82
C THR A 817 7.68 -138.56 -40.25
N LYS A 818 8.05 -139.87 -40.41
CA LYS A 818 7.72 -140.86 -41.49
C LYS A 818 8.62 -142.14 -41.36
N THR A 819 8.47 -143.29 -42.04
CA THR A 819 7.71 -143.74 -43.25
C THR A 819 7.47 -145.28 -43.28
N GLU A 820 6.47 -145.77 -44.05
CA GLU A 820 6.42 -147.05 -44.86
C GLU A 820 6.63 -148.47 -44.23
N VAL A 821 6.31 -149.64 -44.84
CA VAL A 821 5.22 -150.18 -45.73
C VAL A 821 5.46 -151.70 -45.95
N SER A 822 4.44 -152.58 -46.19
CA SER A 822 4.52 -153.79 -47.08
C SER A 822 3.24 -154.67 -47.17
N ALA A 823 2.94 -155.19 -48.37
CA ALA A 823 2.15 -156.41 -48.70
C ALA A 823 0.65 -156.51 -48.25
N ASP A 824 -0.17 -157.54 -48.58
CA ASP A 824 0.03 -158.81 -49.33
C ASP A 824 -1.24 -159.24 -50.14
N VAL A 825 -1.07 -160.04 -51.22
CA VAL A 825 -2.04 -160.40 -52.29
C VAL A 825 -3.34 -161.16 -51.86
N GLN A 826 -3.58 -161.43 -50.57
CA GLN A 826 -4.99 -161.53 -50.10
C GLN A 826 -5.78 -160.21 -50.34
N GLU A 827 -5.06 -159.11 -50.61
CA GLU A 827 -5.54 -157.88 -51.24
C GLU A 827 -6.50 -158.10 -52.44
N ILE A 828 -6.52 -159.23 -53.18
CA ILE A 828 -7.47 -159.40 -54.30
C ILE A 828 -8.96 -159.35 -53.86
N LYS A 829 -9.28 -159.55 -52.56
CA LYS A 829 -10.61 -159.25 -51.97
C LYS A 829 -10.56 -158.28 -50.80
N ILE A 830 -9.43 -158.23 -50.09
CA ILE A 830 -9.22 -157.22 -49.05
C ILE A 830 -9.11 -155.81 -49.68
N LEU A 831 -8.81 -155.66 -50.98
CA LEU A 831 -8.91 -154.41 -51.73
C LEU A 831 -10.33 -154.05 -52.16
N GLU A 832 -11.25 -154.99 -52.42
CA GLU A 832 -12.66 -154.60 -52.60
C GLU A 832 -13.24 -154.10 -51.27
N ALA A 833 -12.88 -154.76 -50.17
CA ALA A 833 -13.22 -154.33 -48.82
C ALA A 833 -12.51 -153.00 -48.45
N LYS A 834 -11.21 -152.84 -48.71
CA LYS A 834 -10.44 -151.61 -48.50
C LYS A 834 -10.83 -150.50 -49.47
N LEU A 835 -11.33 -150.78 -50.68
CA LEU A 835 -11.89 -149.79 -51.60
C LEU A 835 -13.25 -149.34 -51.10
N LYS A 836 -14.10 -150.24 -50.59
CA LYS A 836 -15.37 -149.86 -49.95
C LYS A 836 -15.14 -149.12 -48.63
N VAL A 837 -14.16 -149.52 -47.84
CA VAL A 837 -13.71 -148.79 -46.64
C VAL A 837 -13.08 -147.46 -47.03
N ALA A 838 -12.22 -147.38 -48.05
CA ALA A 838 -11.60 -146.14 -48.52
C ALA A 838 -12.56 -145.23 -49.27
N LEU A 839 -13.67 -145.74 -49.83
CA LEU A 839 -14.76 -144.94 -50.39
C LEU A 839 -15.64 -144.39 -49.26
N ASN A 840 -15.94 -145.21 -48.24
CA ASN A 840 -16.57 -144.75 -47.01
C ASN A 840 -15.67 -143.75 -46.24
N GLU A 841 -14.35 -143.96 -46.25
CA GLU A 841 -13.37 -143.10 -45.60
C GLU A 841 -13.10 -141.85 -46.43
N ALA A 842 -13.07 -141.91 -47.77
CA ALA A 842 -13.09 -140.74 -48.63
C ALA A 842 -14.41 -139.96 -48.51
N SER A 843 -15.53 -140.64 -48.23
CA SER A 843 -16.81 -140.00 -47.91
C SER A 843 -16.77 -139.32 -46.54
N LYS A 844 -16.26 -139.98 -45.49
CA LYS A 844 -15.99 -139.34 -44.18
C LYS A 844 -15.00 -138.18 -44.30
N GLN A 845 -13.93 -138.34 -45.06
CA GLN A 845 -12.94 -137.29 -45.35
C GLN A 845 -13.54 -136.18 -46.20
N SER A 846 -14.50 -136.46 -47.08
CA SER A 846 -15.28 -135.43 -47.80
C SER A 846 -16.22 -134.68 -46.84
N VAL A 847 -16.83 -135.37 -45.89
CA VAL A 847 -17.64 -134.76 -44.81
C VAL A 847 -16.75 -133.95 -43.85
N ALA A 848 -15.57 -134.44 -43.48
CA ALA A 848 -14.59 -133.74 -42.66
C ALA A 848 -13.98 -132.54 -43.39
N MET A 849 -13.65 -132.67 -44.68
CA MET A 849 -13.25 -131.56 -45.56
C MET A 849 -14.36 -130.51 -45.68
N LYS A 850 -15.63 -130.92 -45.76
CA LYS A 850 -16.78 -130.00 -45.72
C LYS A 850 -16.90 -129.32 -44.36
N ALA A 851 -16.75 -130.06 -43.26
CA ALA A 851 -16.77 -129.51 -41.89
C ALA A 851 -15.63 -128.49 -41.68
N VAL A 852 -14.39 -128.85 -42.02
CA VAL A 852 -13.20 -127.97 -41.98
C VAL A 852 -13.32 -126.80 -42.96
N LYS A 853 -14.06 -126.95 -44.07
CA LYS A 853 -14.38 -125.84 -44.98
C LYS A 853 -15.40 -124.88 -44.38
N THR A 854 -16.49 -125.38 -43.78
CA THR A 854 -17.45 -124.54 -43.04
C THR A 854 -16.84 -123.91 -41.80
N GLU A 855 -15.89 -124.60 -41.15
CA GLU A 855 -15.11 -124.06 -40.04
C GLU A 855 -14.19 -122.94 -40.52
N ASN A 856 -13.41 -123.13 -41.60
CA ASN A 856 -12.63 -122.07 -42.23
C ASN A 856 -13.50 -120.88 -42.69
N GLU A 857 -14.69 -121.12 -43.23
CA GLU A 857 -15.63 -120.06 -43.61
C GLU A 857 -16.11 -119.28 -42.37
N SER A 858 -16.46 -119.99 -41.28
CA SER A 858 -16.84 -119.35 -40.01
C SER A 858 -15.69 -118.58 -39.36
N LEU A 859 -14.45 -119.09 -39.44
CA LEU A 859 -13.23 -118.42 -38.97
C LEU A 859 -12.90 -117.21 -39.86
N HIS A 860 -13.14 -117.29 -41.16
CA HIS A 860 -12.96 -116.16 -42.08
C HIS A 860 -13.94 -115.02 -41.78
N ASP A 861 -15.22 -115.34 -41.55
CA ASP A 861 -16.22 -114.36 -41.10
C ASP A 861 -15.94 -113.84 -39.67
N GLN A 862 -15.36 -114.66 -38.78
CA GLN A 862 -14.90 -114.21 -37.47
C GLN A 862 -13.70 -113.24 -37.60
N VAL A 863 -12.72 -113.53 -38.45
CA VAL A 863 -11.59 -112.63 -38.75
C VAL A 863 -12.09 -111.33 -39.38
N LYS A 864 -13.06 -111.40 -40.30
CA LYS A 864 -13.68 -110.24 -40.94
C LYS A 864 -14.43 -109.35 -39.96
N THR A 865 -15.28 -109.93 -39.10
CA THR A 865 -16.00 -109.17 -38.06
C THR A 865 -15.07 -108.60 -36.98
N LEU A 866 -13.97 -109.28 -36.65
CA LEU A 866 -12.90 -108.72 -35.82
C LEU A 866 -12.15 -107.57 -36.51
N HIS A 867 -11.86 -107.68 -37.81
CA HIS A 867 -11.24 -106.62 -38.60
C HIS A 867 -12.15 -105.38 -38.71
N ASP A 868 -13.44 -105.56 -38.97
CA ASP A 868 -14.42 -104.46 -38.94
C ASP A 868 -14.52 -103.82 -37.56
N ARG A 869 -14.43 -104.60 -36.47
CA ARG A 869 -14.40 -104.07 -35.10
C ARG A 869 -13.11 -103.28 -34.81
N ILE A 870 -11.96 -103.72 -35.32
CA ILE A 870 -10.70 -102.94 -35.27
C ILE A 870 -10.87 -101.62 -36.03
N ASN A 871 -11.37 -101.66 -37.26
CA ASN A 871 -11.63 -100.47 -38.08
C ASN A 871 -12.59 -99.46 -37.40
N HIS A 872 -13.53 -99.92 -36.57
CA HIS A 872 -14.36 -99.03 -35.74
C HIS A 872 -13.57 -98.45 -34.55
N LEU A 873 -12.81 -99.27 -33.82
CA LEU A 873 -11.99 -98.81 -32.70
C LEU A 873 -10.90 -97.80 -33.13
N GLU A 874 -10.35 -97.93 -34.34
CA GLU A 874 -9.40 -96.96 -34.90
C GLU A 874 -10.03 -95.59 -35.21
N ARG A 875 -11.28 -95.58 -35.72
CA ARG A 875 -12.07 -94.33 -35.89
C ARG A 875 -12.37 -93.69 -34.53
N ASP A 876 -12.73 -94.49 -33.55
CA ASP A 876 -12.92 -94.04 -32.16
C ASP A 876 -11.64 -93.43 -31.56
N ILE A 877 -10.49 -94.09 -31.74
CA ILE A 877 -9.18 -93.64 -31.24
C ILE A 877 -8.73 -92.36 -31.95
N THR A 878 -8.94 -92.23 -33.26
CA THR A 878 -8.60 -91.01 -34.00
C THR A 878 -9.52 -89.84 -33.64
N GLN A 879 -10.82 -90.05 -33.45
CA GLN A 879 -11.72 -89.03 -32.91
C GLN A 879 -11.32 -88.59 -31.49
N LYS A 880 -10.99 -89.54 -30.61
CA LYS A 880 -10.50 -89.26 -29.23
C LYS A 880 -9.18 -88.49 -29.23
N ARG A 881 -8.23 -88.82 -30.12
CA ARG A 881 -6.99 -88.05 -30.34
C ARG A 881 -7.29 -86.61 -30.78
N ASN A 882 -8.16 -86.42 -31.76
CA ASN A 882 -8.54 -85.08 -32.25
C ASN A 882 -9.24 -84.23 -31.17
N LEU A 883 -10.07 -84.86 -30.33
CA LEU A 883 -10.71 -84.18 -29.19
C LEU A 883 -9.67 -83.77 -28.13
N LEU A 884 -8.75 -84.66 -27.77
CA LEU A 884 -7.66 -84.36 -26.82
C LEU A 884 -6.74 -83.24 -27.32
N GLU A 885 -6.43 -83.21 -28.63
CA GLU A 885 -5.61 -82.13 -29.20
C GLU A 885 -6.38 -80.81 -29.26
N SER A 886 -7.69 -80.83 -29.57
CA SER A 886 -8.55 -79.64 -29.43
C SER A 886 -8.59 -79.11 -27.99
N GLN A 887 -8.63 -80.01 -26.99
CA GLN A 887 -8.57 -79.64 -25.57
C GLN A 887 -7.19 -79.08 -25.17
N ARG A 888 -6.08 -79.65 -25.68
CA ARG A 888 -4.72 -79.12 -25.48
C ARG A 888 -4.56 -77.72 -26.06
N VAL A 889 -5.02 -77.48 -27.29
CA VAL A 889 -4.97 -76.16 -27.92
C VAL A 889 -5.79 -75.14 -27.12
N LYS A 890 -6.99 -75.51 -26.65
CA LYS A 890 -7.81 -74.66 -25.78
C LYS A 890 -7.14 -74.36 -24.42
N LEU A 891 -6.56 -75.37 -23.78
CA LEU A 891 -5.80 -75.20 -22.53
C LEU A 891 -4.60 -74.27 -22.73
N LYS A 892 -3.85 -74.43 -23.83
CA LYS A 892 -2.74 -73.53 -24.16
C LYS A 892 -3.22 -72.11 -24.41
N GLN A 893 -4.31 -71.92 -25.17
CA GLN A 893 -4.90 -70.61 -25.41
C GLN A 893 -5.35 -69.92 -24.10
N VAL A 894 -5.99 -70.65 -23.19
CA VAL A 894 -6.36 -70.14 -21.85
C VAL A 894 -5.12 -69.82 -21.01
N GLN A 895 -4.06 -70.63 -21.09
CA GLN A 895 -2.80 -70.36 -20.40
C GLN A 895 -2.09 -69.11 -20.96
N ASP A 896 -2.09 -68.91 -22.27
CA ASP A 896 -1.44 -67.77 -22.93
C ASP A 896 -2.25 -66.48 -22.72
N VAL A 897 -3.59 -66.53 -22.69
CA VAL A 897 -4.45 -65.42 -22.23
C VAL A 897 -4.16 -65.10 -20.75
N SER A 898 -4.09 -66.10 -19.88
CA SER A 898 -3.79 -65.89 -18.46
C SER A 898 -2.40 -65.30 -18.19
N LYS A 899 -1.44 -65.46 -19.11
CA LYS A 899 -0.14 -64.75 -19.06
C LYS A 899 -0.31 -63.29 -19.47
N ALA A 900 -0.98 -63.03 -20.59
CA ALA A 900 -1.25 -61.67 -21.06
C ALA A 900 -2.04 -60.86 -20.02
N ASP A 901 -3.02 -61.46 -19.34
CA ASP A 901 -3.77 -60.82 -18.26
C ASP A 901 -2.89 -60.53 -17.02
N ALA A 902 -1.92 -61.40 -16.70
CA ALA A 902 -0.96 -61.16 -15.63
C ALA A 902 0.04 -60.05 -15.98
N GLU A 903 0.55 -60.02 -17.22
CA GLU A 903 1.39 -58.95 -17.75
C GLU A 903 0.63 -57.61 -17.74
N ASN A 904 -0.62 -57.59 -18.22
CA ASN A 904 -1.51 -56.42 -18.15
C ASN A 904 -1.76 -55.95 -16.71
N LEU A 905 -1.88 -56.85 -15.74
CA LEU A 905 -2.03 -56.51 -14.33
C LEU A 905 -0.76 -55.87 -13.74
N GLU A 906 0.43 -56.38 -14.05
CA GLU A 906 1.70 -55.77 -13.65
C GLU A 906 1.89 -54.38 -14.32
N ASP A 907 1.51 -54.27 -15.59
CA ASP A 907 1.54 -53.02 -16.35
C ASP A 907 0.53 -51.98 -15.81
N LEU A 908 -0.61 -52.41 -15.25
CA LEU A 908 -1.54 -51.55 -14.51
C LEU A 908 -1.02 -51.20 -13.11
N GLN A 909 -0.38 -52.14 -12.41
CA GLN A 909 0.18 -51.93 -11.07
C GLN A 909 1.36 -50.94 -11.08
N THR A 910 2.22 -51.00 -12.10
CA THR A 910 3.30 -50.02 -12.31
C THR A 910 2.75 -48.63 -12.66
N LYS A 911 1.72 -48.53 -13.50
CA LYS A 911 1.00 -47.27 -13.77
C LYS A 911 0.33 -46.70 -12.51
N GLN A 912 -0.31 -47.55 -11.70
CA GLN A 912 -0.88 -47.14 -10.40
C GLN A 912 0.21 -46.61 -9.44
N LYS A 913 1.37 -47.26 -9.39
CA LYS A 913 2.51 -46.81 -8.58
C LYS A 913 3.02 -45.45 -9.04
N LEU A 914 3.25 -45.26 -10.34
CA LEU A 914 3.68 -43.99 -10.92
C LEU A 914 2.66 -42.85 -10.68
N LEU A 915 1.36 -43.13 -10.77
CA LEU A 915 0.29 -42.19 -10.42
C LEU A 915 0.26 -41.86 -8.91
N THR A 916 0.63 -42.81 -8.07
CA THR A 916 0.76 -42.60 -6.61
C THR A 916 1.96 -41.73 -6.29
N ASP A 917 3.12 -41.99 -6.91
CA ASP A 917 4.36 -41.24 -6.69
C ASP A 917 4.26 -39.80 -7.23
N THR A 918 3.63 -39.59 -8.39
CA THR A 918 3.34 -38.24 -8.92
C THR A 918 2.34 -37.48 -8.06
N ASN A 919 1.29 -38.14 -7.53
CA ASN A 919 0.35 -37.54 -6.59
C ASN A 919 1.07 -37.14 -5.27
N ASN A 920 1.93 -38.00 -4.73
CA ASN A 920 2.75 -37.67 -3.56
C ASN A 920 3.72 -36.51 -3.82
N LYS A 921 4.34 -36.43 -5.02
CA LYS A 921 5.15 -35.28 -5.44
C LYS A 921 4.33 -33.98 -5.48
N MET A 922 3.10 -34.02 -6.02
CA MET A 922 2.19 -32.87 -6.01
C MET A 922 1.77 -32.45 -4.59
N LYS A 923 1.52 -33.40 -3.67
CA LYS A 923 1.26 -33.09 -2.25
C LYS A 923 2.42 -32.35 -1.59
N VAL A 924 3.66 -32.79 -1.82
CA VAL A 924 4.87 -32.12 -1.30
C VAL A 924 5.02 -30.70 -1.89
N GLN A 925 4.72 -30.52 -3.18
CA GLN A 925 4.71 -29.19 -3.80
C GLN A 925 3.61 -28.29 -3.21
N LEU A 926 2.39 -28.80 -3.02
CA LEU A 926 1.28 -28.07 -2.40
C LEU A 926 1.59 -27.67 -0.96
N GLU A 927 2.15 -28.56 -0.14
CA GLU A 927 2.52 -28.25 1.24
C GLU A 927 3.70 -27.26 1.29
N SER A 928 4.65 -27.34 0.35
CA SER A 928 5.71 -26.32 0.19
C SER A 928 5.15 -24.94 -0.18
N LEU A 929 4.17 -24.87 -1.08
CA LEU A 929 3.51 -23.62 -1.47
C LEU A 929 2.65 -23.05 -0.34
N LYS A 930 1.94 -23.91 0.39
CA LYS A 930 1.18 -23.57 1.60
C LYS A 930 2.09 -23.03 2.71
N ASN A 931 3.23 -23.67 2.96
CA ASN A 931 4.22 -23.17 3.92
C ASN A 931 4.76 -21.79 3.49
N ARG A 932 5.12 -21.60 2.21
CA ARG A 932 5.54 -20.29 1.68
C ARG A 932 4.44 -19.23 1.80
N LEU A 933 3.18 -19.58 1.55
CA LEU A 933 2.03 -18.70 1.73
C LEU A 933 1.88 -18.29 3.21
N THR A 934 1.99 -19.22 4.17
CA THR A 934 1.92 -18.87 5.60
C THR A 934 3.09 -18.01 6.08
N ALA A 935 4.29 -18.14 5.47
CA ALA A 935 5.41 -17.25 5.72
C ALA A 935 5.10 -15.81 5.22
N ILE A 936 4.65 -15.68 3.97
CA ILE A 936 4.24 -14.39 3.38
C ILE A 936 3.09 -13.75 4.18
N MET A 937 2.13 -14.53 4.70
CA MET A 937 1.07 -14.02 5.57
C MET A 937 1.60 -13.50 6.92
N LYS A 938 2.60 -14.15 7.51
CA LYS A 938 3.27 -13.68 8.74
C LYS A 938 4.09 -12.40 8.48
N GLU A 939 4.83 -12.36 7.39
CA GLU A 939 5.58 -11.17 6.95
C GLU A 939 4.63 -10.00 6.70
N LYS A 940 3.54 -10.22 5.95
CA LYS A 940 2.48 -9.23 5.74
C LYS A 940 1.96 -8.67 7.07
N LYS A 941 1.60 -9.54 8.02
CA LYS A 941 1.12 -9.12 9.35
C LYS A 941 2.16 -8.27 10.10
N GLN A 942 3.44 -8.62 10.03
CA GLN A 942 4.52 -7.81 10.63
C GLN A 942 4.68 -6.45 9.94
N TYR A 943 4.44 -6.34 8.63
CA TYR A 943 4.44 -5.04 7.94
C TYR A 943 3.19 -4.21 8.27
N GLU A 944 2.02 -4.83 8.43
CA GLU A 944 0.79 -4.17 8.90
C GLU A 944 0.96 -3.65 10.35
N GLU A 945 1.55 -4.44 11.25
CA GLU A 945 1.90 -4.03 12.61
C GLU A 945 2.89 -2.85 12.64
N LYS A 946 3.92 -2.88 11.79
CA LYS A 946 4.87 -1.77 11.63
C LYS A 946 4.20 -0.52 11.07
N LEU A 947 3.32 -0.65 10.08
CA LEU A 947 2.56 0.45 9.49
C LEU A 947 1.68 1.14 10.56
N ILE A 948 0.96 0.35 11.36
CA ILE A 948 0.14 0.86 12.47
C ILE A 948 1.02 1.58 13.50
N LYS A 949 2.17 1.01 13.88
CA LYS A 949 3.10 1.66 14.82
C LYS A 949 3.64 2.99 14.30
N VAL A 950 4.03 3.06 13.02
CA VAL A 950 4.49 4.31 12.38
C VAL A 950 3.36 5.33 12.25
N SER A 951 2.12 4.89 11.98
CA SER A 951 0.95 5.78 12.00
C SER A 951 0.75 6.42 13.38
N LEU A 952 0.77 5.61 14.45
CA LEU A 952 0.60 6.11 15.82
C LEU A 952 1.75 7.03 16.27
N GLU A 953 2.98 6.76 15.81
CA GLU A 953 4.13 7.66 16.02
C GLU A 953 3.98 8.99 15.25
N LEU A 954 3.43 8.95 14.03
CA LEU A 954 3.12 10.14 13.23
C LEU A 954 1.97 10.95 13.84
N ASP A 955 0.91 10.30 14.33
CA ASP A 955 -0.20 10.94 15.03
C ASP A 955 0.27 11.63 16.32
N LEU A 956 1.14 10.96 17.09
CA LEU A 956 1.77 11.54 18.27
C LEU A 956 2.67 12.74 17.93
N LYS A 957 3.46 12.66 16.84
CA LYS A 957 4.29 13.77 16.37
C LYS A 957 3.46 14.93 15.83
N THR A 958 2.31 14.65 15.21
CA THR A 958 1.37 15.66 14.73
C THR A 958 0.73 16.41 15.90
N LYS A 959 0.35 15.70 16.97
CA LYS A 959 -0.13 16.34 18.23
C LYS A 959 0.94 17.20 18.88
N GLN A 960 2.17 16.69 19.03
CA GLN A 960 3.30 17.47 19.56
C GLN A 960 3.59 18.73 18.73
N LEU A 961 3.43 18.67 17.40
CA LEU A 961 3.57 19.83 16.53
C LEU A 961 2.38 20.81 16.67
N GLN A 962 1.15 20.33 16.84
CA GLN A 962 -0.01 21.16 17.13
C GLN A 962 0.12 21.88 18.48
N GLU A 963 0.56 21.17 19.52
CA GLU A 963 0.87 21.72 20.85
C GLU A 963 1.98 22.78 20.79
N ALA A 964 3.05 22.52 20.04
CA ALA A 964 4.11 23.52 19.82
C ALA A 964 3.60 24.74 19.03
N CYS A 965 2.72 24.55 18.05
CA CYS A 965 2.11 25.64 17.29
C CYS A 965 1.16 26.49 18.15
N THR A 966 0.32 25.91 19.02
CA THR A 966 -0.55 26.69 19.91
C THR A 966 0.23 27.44 20.98
N GLN A 967 1.33 26.85 21.51
CA GLN A 967 2.28 27.57 22.36
C GLN A 967 2.99 28.71 21.60
N ARG A 968 3.37 28.50 20.34
CA ARG A 968 3.98 29.57 19.53
C ARG A 968 2.99 30.72 19.29
N VAL A 969 1.74 30.42 18.99
CA VAL A 969 0.68 31.43 18.79
C VAL A 969 0.39 32.19 20.09
N SER A 970 0.34 31.54 21.25
CA SER A 970 0.13 32.25 22.52
C SER A 970 1.31 33.16 22.92
N LEU A 971 2.54 32.78 22.56
CA LEU A 971 3.72 33.64 22.67
C LEU A 971 3.72 34.78 21.64
N GLU A 972 3.26 34.54 20.41
CA GLU A 972 3.06 35.57 19.39
C GLU A 972 2.03 36.63 19.84
N THR A 973 0.92 36.21 20.45
CA THR A 973 -0.06 37.17 21.03
C THR A 973 0.51 37.91 22.24
N ALA A 974 1.21 37.23 23.14
CA ALA A 974 1.83 37.89 24.30
C ALA A 974 2.91 38.91 23.89
N LEU A 975 3.66 38.63 22.82
CA LEU A 975 4.61 39.58 22.23
C LEU A 975 3.89 40.75 21.56
N ALA A 976 2.78 40.52 20.86
CA ALA A 976 1.97 41.59 20.27
C ALA A 976 1.37 42.53 21.33
N ASP A 977 0.89 41.99 22.46
CA ASP A 977 0.37 42.77 23.59
C ASP A 977 1.47 43.58 24.30
N LEU A 978 2.67 43.01 24.45
CA LEU A 978 3.85 43.72 24.96
C LEU A 978 4.32 44.81 24.00
N GLU A 979 4.33 44.55 22.69
CA GLU A 979 4.62 45.55 21.67
C GLU A 979 3.60 46.69 21.67
N ALA A 980 2.30 46.38 21.78
CA ALA A 980 1.24 47.38 21.85
C ALA A 980 1.38 48.25 23.11
N SER A 981 1.69 47.62 24.26
CA SER A 981 1.96 48.30 25.52
C SER A 981 3.17 49.22 25.43
N ALA A 982 4.28 48.76 24.84
CA ALA A 982 5.48 49.55 24.62
C ALA A 982 5.24 50.72 23.64
N LYS A 983 4.50 50.49 22.55
CA LYS A 983 4.10 51.55 21.60
C LYS A 983 3.24 52.61 22.28
N HIS A 984 2.31 52.20 23.15
CA HIS A 984 1.47 53.13 23.91
C HIS A 984 2.29 53.94 24.94
N GLN A 985 3.22 53.32 25.67
CA GLN A 985 4.13 54.02 26.58
C GLN A 985 5.03 55.03 25.84
N LEU A 986 5.63 54.63 24.72
CA LEU A 986 6.46 55.52 23.89
C LEU A 986 5.65 56.67 23.29
N HIS A 987 4.41 56.43 22.86
CA HIS A 987 3.52 57.50 22.39
C HIS A 987 3.11 58.46 23.51
N GLY A 988 2.84 57.95 24.72
CA GLY A 988 2.58 58.77 25.91
C GLY A 988 3.77 59.66 26.28
N LEU A 989 4.99 59.11 26.27
CA LEU A 989 6.22 59.88 26.49
C LEU A 989 6.48 60.91 25.37
N ALA A 990 6.22 60.55 24.11
CA ALA A 990 6.33 61.46 22.98
C ALA A 990 5.36 62.65 23.14
N SER A 991 4.08 62.39 23.42
CA SER A 991 3.06 63.42 23.63
C SER A 991 3.37 64.30 24.85
N GLN A 992 3.88 63.73 25.95
CA GLN A 992 4.37 64.52 27.09
C GLN A 992 5.57 65.41 26.72
N SER A 993 6.50 64.91 25.89
CA SER A 993 7.64 65.70 25.42
C SER A 993 7.22 66.80 24.44
N GLU A 994 6.22 66.55 23.59
CA GLU A 994 5.64 67.52 22.66
C GLU A 994 4.94 68.65 23.43
N ALA A 995 4.07 68.32 24.38
CA ALA A 995 3.43 69.30 25.26
C ALA A 995 4.45 70.12 26.08
N ALA A 996 5.53 69.49 26.57
CA ALA A 996 6.59 70.20 27.27
C ALA A 996 7.40 71.14 26.34
N ILE A 997 7.63 70.73 25.09
CA ILE A 997 8.26 71.55 24.05
C ILE A 997 7.36 72.73 23.67
N ASP A 998 6.05 72.54 23.56
CA ASP A 998 5.10 73.61 23.22
C ASP A 998 4.93 74.62 24.35
N VAL A 999 4.87 74.19 25.61
CA VAL A 999 4.93 75.10 26.77
C VAL A 999 6.28 75.84 26.84
N ALA A 1000 7.38 75.24 26.38
CA ALA A 1000 8.67 75.93 26.26
C ALA A 1000 8.71 76.93 25.09
N ARG A 1001 8.08 76.61 23.94
CA ARG A 1001 7.91 77.50 22.79
C ARG A 1001 7.03 78.71 23.13
N GLU A 1002 5.93 78.49 23.87
CA GLU A 1002 5.03 79.54 24.34
C GLU A 1002 5.76 80.51 25.28
N LYS A 1003 6.49 80.00 26.29
CA LYS A 1003 7.32 80.83 27.19
C LYS A 1003 8.44 81.55 26.45
N LEU A 1004 9.05 80.93 25.44
CA LEU A 1004 10.03 81.60 24.58
C LEU A 1004 9.38 82.74 23.79
N PHE A 1005 8.22 82.52 23.18
CA PHE A 1005 7.46 83.53 22.44
C PHE A 1005 6.99 84.69 23.33
N GLU A 1006 6.53 84.41 24.55
CA GLU A 1006 6.27 85.44 25.57
C GLU A 1006 7.54 86.25 25.86
N SER A 1007 8.67 85.60 26.13
CA SER A 1007 9.92 86.29 26.45
C SER A 1007 10.42 87.15 25.29
N GLN A 1008 10.28 86.66 24.05
CA GLN A 1008 10.63 87.39 22.83
C GLN A 1008 9.69 88.58 22.60
N THR A 1009 8.40 88.44 22.92
CA THR A 1009 7.42 89.53 22.86
C THR A 1009 7.70 90.61 23.92
N ARG A 1010 8.11 90.21 25.13
CA ARG A 1010 8.58 91.16 26.17
C ARG A 1010 9.86 91.87 25.72
N LEU A 1011 10.80 91.17 25.06
CA LEU A 1011 12.02 91.77 24.49
C LEU A 1011 11.73 92.76 23.36
N THR A 1012 10.79 92.49 22.45
CA THR A 1012 10.40 93.47 21.41
C THR A 1012 9.66 94.67 22.00
N GLN A 1013 8.87 94.48 23.06
CA GLN A 1013 8.30 95.59 23.84
C GLN A 1013 9.41 96.47 24.46
N PHE A 1014 10.41 95.88 25.13
CA PHE A 1014 11.55 96.63 25.68
C PHE A 1014 12.36 97.37 24.58
N TYR A 1015 12.63 96.72 23.44
CA TYR A 1015 13.31 97.36 22.31
C TYR A 1015 12.50 98.56 21.76
N THR A 1016 11.17 98.44 21.72
CA THR A 1016 10.26 99.53 21.31
C THR A 1016 10.30 100.70 22.30
N VAL A 1017 10.22 100.43 23.61
CA VAL A 1017 10.34 101.45 24.66
C VAL A 1017 11.69 102.15 24.60
N LEU A 1018 12.79 101.42 24.39
CA LEU A 1018 14.13 102.01 24.27
C LEU A 1018 14.26 102.88 23.02
N LYS A 1019 13.67 102.49 21.88
CA LYS A 1019 13.64 103.36 20.69
C LYS A 1019 12.85 104.65 20.95
N ILE A 1020 11.64 104.55 21.52
CA ILE A 1020 10.83 105.72 21.90
C ILE A 1020 11.61 106.65 22.83
N LEU A 1021 12.28 106.11 23.85
CA LEU A 1021 13.12 106.87 24.78
C LEU A 1021 14.29 107.57 24.07
N THR A 1022 14.97 106.90 23.14
CA THR A 1022 16.06 107.53 22.37
C THR A 1022 15.58 108.67 21.47
N SER A 1023 14.41 108.55 20.84
CA SER A 1023 13.83 109.63 20.02
C SER A 1023 13.29 110.79 20.88
N GLU A 1024 12.65 110.49 22.02
CA GLU A 1024 12.16 111.50 22.96
C GLU A 1024 13.33 112.30 23.54
N LEU A 1025 14.38 111.63 24.02
CA LEU A 1025 15.59 112.30 24.52
C LEU A 1025 16.21 113.20 23.45
N LEU A 1026 16.26 112.75 22.19
CA LEU A 1026 16.78 113.55 21.09
C LEU A 1026 15.93 114.79 20.83
N SER A 1027 14.60 114.65 20.78
CA SER A 1027 13.68 115.80 20.63
C SER A 1027 13.86 116.80 21.76
N ARG A 1028 14.05 116.34 23.02
CA ARG A 1028 14.29 117.24 24.17
C ARG A 1028 15.66 117.91 24.17
N VAL A 1029 16.66 117.32 23.50
CA VAL A 1029 17.96 117.97 23.25
C VAL A 1029 17.78 119.05 22.18
N ASP A 1030 17.10 118.73 21.07
CA ASP A 1030 16.83 119.70 20.00
C ASP A 1030 15.94 120.86 20.47
N ASP A 1031 14.91 120.62 21.29
CA ASP A 1031 14.13 121.67 21.96
C ASP A 1031 15.01 122.63 22.77
N ALA A 1032 16.02 122.10 23.47
CA ALA A 1032 16.95 122.90 24.26
C ALA A 1032 17.94 123.68 23.38
N ARG A 1033 18.42 123.08 22.27
CA ARG A 1033 19.25 123.78 21.29
C ARG A 1033 18.49 124.89 20.56
N LEU A 1034 17.22 124.66 20.20
CA LEU A 1034 16.36 125.66 19.58
C LEU A 1034 16.16 126.84 20.52
N LYS A 1035 15.79 126.60 21.78
CA LYS A 1035 15.66 127.66 22.79
C LYS A 1035 16.97 128.40 23.05
N PHE A 1036 18.10 127.69 23.13
CA PHE A 1036 19.41 128.32 23.27
C PHE A 1036 19.74 129.21 22.06
N LYS A 1037 19.36 128.79 20.84
CA LYS A 1037 19.47 129.63 19.64
C LYS A 1037 18.54 130.84 19.70
N GLU A 1038 17.28 130.68 20.12
CA GLU A 1038 16.30 131.77 20.28
C GLU A 1038 16.80 132.83 21.28
N VAL A 1039 17.31 132.41 22.44
CA VAL A 1039 17.87 133.34 23.46
C VAL A 1039 19.13 134.02 22.96
N LYS A 1040 20.06 133.30 22.33
CA LYS A 1040 21.28 133.91 21.75
C LYS A 1040 20.95 134.94 20.65
N MET A 1041 19.96 134.65 19.81
CA MET A 1041 19.46 135.61 18.80
C MET A 1041 18.81 136.86 19.43
N ALA A 1042 18.28 136.76 20.66
CA ALA A 1042 17.73 137.90 21.38
C ALA A 1042 18.82 138.76 22.05
N GLU A 1043 19.91 138.15 22.55
CA GLU A 1043 21.08 138.92 23.02
C GLU A 1043 21.76 139.71 21.89
N GLU A 1044 21.89 139.09 20.72
CA GLU A 1044 22.53 139.69 19.53
C GLU A 1044 21.72 140.84 18.91
N GLN A 1045 20.49 141.11 19.37
CA GLN A 1045 19.64 142.24 18.97
C GLN A 1045 19.70 143.44 19.94
N THR A 1046 20.70 143.50 20.82
CA THR A 1046 20.93 144.66 21.69
C THR A 1046 21.73 145.77 20.97
N PRO A 1047 21.21 147.00 20.82
CA PRO A 1047 21.80 148.02 19.95
C PRO A 1047 23.12 148.57 20.51
N ARG A 1048 24.07 148.87 19.61
CA ARG A 1048 25.38 149.43 19.95
C ARG A 1048 25.52 150.85 19.39
N GLU A 1049 26.32 151.70 20.04
CA GLU A 1049 26.38 153.14 19.73
C GLU A 1049 26.87 153.48 18.31
N GLY A 1050 27.40 152.52 17.54
CA GLY A 1050 27.72 152.68 16.12
C GLY A 1050 26.51 152.73 15.19
N ASP A 1051 25.37 152.19 15.61
CA ASP A 1051 24.20 151.98 14.74
C ASP A 1051 23.56 153.31 14.31
N LEU A 1052 23.60 154.34 15.16
CA LEU A 1052 23.14 155.70 14.84
C LEU A 1052 23.95 156.41 13.75
N SER A 1053 25.21 155.99 13.53
CA SER A 1053 26.03 156.44 12.39
C SER A 1053 25.73 155.62 11.13
N LEU A 1054 25.53 154.30 11.28
CA LEU A 1054 25.20 153.42 10.16
C LEU A 1054 23.82 153.77 9.57
N GLN A 1055 22.81 153.98 10.43
CA GLN A 1055 21.45 154.33 9.99
C GLN A 1055 21.40 155.70 9.30
N LYS A 1056 22.15 156.70 9.79
CA LYS A 1056 22.31 157.99 9.09
C LYS A 1056 23.07 157.89 7.76
N ALA A 1057 23.91 156.88 7.59
CA ALA A 1057 24.56 156.58 6.32
C ALA A 1057 23.61 155.82 5.38
N GLN A 1058 22.80 154.91 5.91
CA GLN A 1058 21.73 154.19 5.18
C GLN A 1058 20.66 155.15 4.66
N ASP A 1059 20.12 156.04 5.51
CA ASP A 1059 19.14 157.06 5.10
C ASP A 1059 19.71 157.97 4.00
N ARG A 1060 20.99 158.37 4.09
CA ARG A 1060 21.65 159.14 3.03
C ARG A 1060 21.91 158.33 1.76
N ALA A 1061 22.29 157.06 1.87
CA ALA A 1061 22.48 156.18 0.72
C ALA A 1061 21.15 155.95 -0.01
N ARG A 1062 20.07 155.76 0.76
CA ARG A 1062 18.69 155.67 0.27
C ARG A 1062 18.27 156.93 -0.49
N ASP A 1063 18.45 158.12 0.10
CA ASP A 1063 18.10 159.40 -0.54
C ASP A 1063 18.95 159.70 -1.80
N ILE A 1064 20.24 159.32 -1.81
CA ILE A 1064 21.15 159.55 -2.94
C ILE A 1064 20.91 158.56 -4.08
N LEU A 1065 20.67 157.28 -3.76
CA LEU A 1065 20.47 156.21 -4.75
C LEU A 1065 18.99 156.03 -5.15
N ASN A 1066 18.07 156.72 -4.45
CA ASN A 1066 16.62 156.70 -4.66
C ASN A 1066 16.01 155.27 -4.59
N LEU A 1067 16.55 154.46 -3.68
CA LEU A 1067 16.15 153.06 -3.44
C LEU A 1067 15.08 152.96 -2.35
N SER A 1068 14.33 151.86 -2.30
CA SER A 1068 13.47 151.57 -1.15
C SER A 1068 14.30 151.06 0.04
N TYR A 1069 13.72 151.07 1.24
CA TYR A 1069 14.40 150.57 2.44
C TYR A 1069 14.73 149.07 2.30
N SER A 1070 13.83 148.29 1.71
CA SER A 1070 14.05 146.86 1.40
C SER A 1070 15.16 146.64 0.37
N ASP A 1071 15.27 147.46 -0.68
CA ASP A 1071 16.32 147.27 -1.69
C ASP A 1071 17.71 147.56 -1.09
N LEU A 1072 17.80 148.52 -0.16
CA LEU A 1072 19.03 148.80 0.57
C LEU A 1072 19.37 147.70 1.58
N GLU A 1073 18.37 147.16 2.28
CA GLU A 1073 18.52 146.05 3.23
C GLU A 1073 18.95 144.75 2.51
N ASP A 1074 18.42 144.44 1.33
CA ASP A 1074 18.83 143.28 0.52
C ASP A 1074 20.26 143.44 -0.04
N ILE A 1075 20.67 144.67 -0.42
CA ILE A 1075 22.05 144.97 -0.83
C ILE A 1075 23.02 144.89 0.35
N MET A 1076 22.60 145.30 1.56
CA MET A 1076 23.44 145.23 2.77
C MET A 1076 23.41 143.87 3.47
N SER A 1077 22.42 143.02 3.19
CA SER A 1077 22.37 141.62 3.64
C SER A 1077 23.32 140.70 2.84
N ALA A 1078 24.01 141.22 1.83
CA ALA A 1078 24.81 140.46 0.88
C ALA A 1078 26.26 140.22 1.35
N ASP A 1079 26.47 139.74 2.59
CA ASP A 1079 27.73 139.09 2.99
C ASP A 1079 27.58 138.11 4.18
N GLY A 1080 28.07 136.88 4.01
CA GLY A 1080 28.51 135.97 5.08
C GLY A 1080 27.49 135.25 5.98
N ASP A 1081 26.70 135.99 6.78
CA ASP A 1081 26.36 135.50 8.14
C ASP A 1081 25.18 134.52 8.27
N ARG A 1082 24.33 134.32 7.25
CA ARG A 1082 23.25 133.31 7.33
C ARG A 1082 23.79 131.87 7.24
N ASP A 1083 24.74 131.61 6.34
CA ASP A 1083 25.24 130.26 6.05
C ASP A 1083 26.04 129.67 7.24
N CYS A 1084 26.74 130.53 7.98
CA CYS A 1084 27.45 130.17 9.22
C CYS A 1084 26.50 129.70 10.33
N GLN A 1085 25.22 130.11 10.34
CA GLN A 1085 24.24 129.71 11.34
C GLN A 1085 23.40 128.48 10.97
N GLU A 1086 23.34 128.11 9.68
CA GLU A 1086 22.63 126.92 9.22
C GLU A 1086 23.53 125.68 9.19
N SER A 1087 24.81 125.86 8.83
CA SER A 1087 25.85 124.81 8.87
C SER A 1087 26.03 124.17 10.27
N LEU A 1088 25.97 124.96 11.35
CA LEU A 1088 25.96 124.45 12.73
C LEU A 1088 24.69 123.64 13.07
N SER A 1089 23.55 123.96 12.47
CA SER A 1089 22.30 123.19 12.63
C SER A 1089 22.40 121.83 11.91
N GLU A 1090 22.95 121.84 10.70
CA GLU A 1090 23.28 120.64 9.93
C GLU A 1090 24.26 119.70 10.65
N GLU A 1091 25.33 120.24 11.26
CA GLU A 1091 26.35 119.41 11.93
C GLU A 1091 25.82 118.71 13.18
N ASN A 1092 25.05 119.41 14.02
CA ASN A 1092 24.36 118.81 15.16
C ASN A 1092 23.45 117.64 14.70
N LYS A 1093 22.59 117.86 13.71
CA LYS A 1093 21.72 116.82 13.11
C LYS A 1093 22.52 115.63 12.55
N LYS A 1094 23.75 115.83 12.07
CA LYS A 1094 24.66 114.76 11.61
C LYS A 1094 25.28 114.00 12.80
N LEU A 1095 25.64 114.66 13.89
CA LEU A 1095 26.11 114.04 15.13
C LEU A 1095 25.01 113.21 15.82
N ASP A 1096 23.77 113.69 15.80
CA ASP A 1096 22.62 113.01 16.39
C ASP A 1096 22.22 111.76 15.63
N LYS A 1097 22.22 111.81 14.29
CA LYS A 1097 22.08 110.60 13.45
C LYS A 1097 23.18 109.59 13.74
N ARG A 1098 24.42 110.03 13.96
CA ARG A 1098 25.54 109.15 14.40
C ARG A 1098 25.33 108.59 15.81
N TRP A 1099 24.73 109.35 16.73
CA TRP A 1099 24.41 108.90 18.09
C TRP A 1099 23.29 107.86 18.09
N LEU A 1100 22.18 108.11 17.37
CA LEU A 1100 21.07 107.17 17.27
C LEU A 1100 21.50 105.86 16.59
N GLN A 1101 22.34 105.94 15.56
CA GLN A 1101 23.00 104.75 14.98
C GLN A 1101 23.94 104.02 15.95
N LYS A 1102 24.56 104.69 16.93
CA LYS A 1102 25.32 104.01 18.00
C LYS A 1102 24.36 103.31 18.97
N CYS A 1103 23.23 103.92 19.33
CA CYS A 1103 22.21 103.29 20.16
C CYS A 1103 21.65 102.03 19.50
N GLU A 1104 21.27 102.06 18.22
CA GLU A 1104 20.83 100.87 17.47
C GLU A 1104 21.94 99.80 17.40
N LYS A 1105 23.19 100.19 17.06
CA LYS A 1105 24.36 99.29 17.05
C LYS A 1105 24.80 98.77 18.43
N LEU A 1106 24.20 99.25 19.53
CA LEU A 1106 24.31 98.66 20.86
C LEU A 1106 23.13 97.72 21.15
N LEU A 1107 21.90 98.16 20.87
CA LEU A 1107 20.68 97.34 21.02
C LEU A 1107 20.74 96.04 20.20
N ASP A 1108 21.33 96.07 19.01
CA ASP A 1108 21.43 94.91 18.12
C ASP A 1108 22.62 93.97 18.49
N ARG A 1109 23.34 94.21 19.60
CA ARG A 1109 24.43 93.32 20.07
C ARG A 1109 23.90 92.17 20.92
N LYS A 1110 24.39 90.96 20.65
CA LYS A 1110 24.08 89.71 21.38
C LYS A 1110 24.80 89.58 22.73
N GLY A 1111 24.96 90.65 23.49
CA GLY A 1111 25.67 90.68 24.77
C GLY A 1111 25.26 91.90 25.61
N ASP A 1112 25.93 92.15 26.73
CA ASP A 1112 25.52 93.16 27.72
C ASP A 1112 25.61 94.61 27.20
N PHE A 1113 24.58 95.03 26.47
CA PHE A 1113 24.45 96.37 25.91
C PHE A 1113 23.92 97.40 26.92
N VAL A 1114 23.31 96.95 28.02
CA VAL A 1114 22.57 97.81 28.96
C VAL A 1114 23.45 98.91 29.53
N GLN A 1115 24.60 98.58 30.12
CA GLN A 1115 25.47 99.57 30.76
C GLN A 1115 26.16 100.51 29.73
N PRO A 1116 26.68 100.03 28.58
CA PRO A 1116 27.10 100.91 27.48
C PRO A 1116 25.99 101.85 26.95
N LEU A 1117 24.75 101.36 26.84
CA LEU A 1117 23.62 102.15 26.35
C LEU A 1117 23.17 103.20 27.37
N VAL A 1118 23.13 102.86 28.67
CA VAL A 1118 22.83 103.81 29.75
C VAL A 1118 23.87 104.93 29.78
N ASN A 1119 25.17 104.61 29.68
CA ASN A 1119 26.22 105.63 29.61
C ASN A 1119 26.06 106.54 28.37
N LEU A 1120 25.66 105.98 27.23
CA LEU A 1120 25.43 106.72 25.97
C LEU A 1120 24.15 107.59 26.01
N LEU A 1121 23.13 107.19 26.78
CA LEU A 1121 21.95 107.98 27.09
C LEU A 1121 22.27 109.12 28.06
N LEU A 1122 23.01 108.83 29.14
CA LEU A 1122 23.46 109.83 30.11
C LEU A 1122 24.24 110.95 29.42
N GLN A 1123 25.18 110.63 28.52
CA GLN A 1123 25.92 111.63 27.76
C GLN A 1123 25.02 112.64 27.00
N LYS A 1124 23.82 112.25 26.56
CA LYS A 1124 22.83 113.15 25.93
C LYS A 1124 21.93 113.88 26.92
N ILE A 1125 21.70 113.31 28.10
CA ILE A 1125 21.06 114.02 29.21
C ILE A 1125 22.00 115.12 29.72
N ASP A 1126 23.29 114.84 29.82
CA ASP A 1126 24.35 115.79 30.20
C ASP A 1126 24.50 116.90 29.17
N GLU A 1127 24.52 116.60 27.86
CA GLU A 1127 24.51 117.62 26.79
C GLU A 1127 23.29 118.55 26.90
N ARG A 1128 22.10 118.00 27.21
CA ARG A 1128 20.90 118.80 27.46
C ARG A 1128 21.00 119.62 28.75
N ALA A 1129 21.62 119.09 29.81
CA ALA A 1129 21.83 119.81 31.06
C ALA A 1129 22.77 121.01 30.84
N ASP A 1130 23.88 120.83 30.12
CA ASP A 1130 24.79 121.91 29.72
C ASP A 1130 24.10 122.99 28.88
N LEU A 1131 23.23 122.60 27.94
CA LEU A 1131 22.44 123.54 27.13
C LEU A 1131 21.41 124.31 27.98
N LEU A 1132 20.78 123.66 28.96
CA LEU A 1132 19.84 124.30 29.89
C LEU A 1132 20.54 125.21 30.91
N LEU A 1133 21.76 124.86 31.34
CA LEU A 1133 22.59 125.73 32.17
C LEU A 1133 22.98 127.00 31.41
N LYS A 1134 23.43 126.85 30.15
CA LYS A 1134 23.71 127.97 29.22
C LYS A 1134 22.47 128.78 28.80
N LEU A 1135 21.27 128.34 29.17
CA LEU A 1135 19.99 129.07 29.03
C LEU A 1135 19.58 129.79 30.32
N SER A 1136 20.35 129.64 31.40
CA SER A 1136 20.10 130.18 32.74
C SER A 1136 21.24 131.04 33.29
N SER A 1137 22.31 131.18 32.50
CA SER A 1137 23.44 132.09 32.69
C SER A 1137 23.38 133.22 31.67
#